data_AF-A0A8S3SBS7-F1
#
_entry.id   AF-A0A8S3SBS7-F1
#
_cell.length_a   1.000
_cell.length_b   1.000
_cell.length_c   1.000
_cell.angle_alpha   90.00
_cell.angle_beta   90.00
_cell.angle_gamma   90.00
#
_symmetry.space_group_name_H-M   'P 1'
#
loop_
_entity.id
_entity.type
_entity.pdbx_description
1 polymer ?
#
loop_
_entity_poly.entity_id
_entity_poly.type
_entity_poly.pdbx_seq_one_letter_code
_entity_poly.pdbx_strand_id
1 'polypeptide(L)'
;MNRTRLIVVGIHIGDVYSQCGISTHRTRLVYRKSSKTQQLQPNTILLNKESEFIAYGYNAEKTYMDLRHDGKNKDLLYFRTFTWTVDKNYKNGEFIKANDRETDILFITLLFEILSYYKREALVIFTETRTGIIESDIQFVVSFSDSLLNLYEDICFQACENVFGDNVKILSESMAGILCYQMKLGSKPKLRYLAINCSRRQMFLKSSTTECQLVKNSNFDDTSMGTVIQRFVNKYFSFIKQNNNFNDFYQDLLLKLKSVRDPSRFTTIKHHADVLETDEIREAFTRSNMLTATNLLKEAFQPFAQSLSLIHNVLEEDISRGNINTLLPFGEMSEFMYIQSLLENTFQSCSIVTTGYSAMDCILIGALMSGYSTDISCTSSVVSKHERFKDDYFIRAHKKLQSEFLQMILSTEKTLNQTVLPGDAVRLSNQEIAEGSMLTDPNRPTKLAEKFDDLFHGEWEECYTSLQKDGNDEIRSVNILSTILKQIHQACEHFMTKQIKRLESILTQHQPKNNKTNFVSRIFSGETFKSIQLLRRRNVQKYLSEIYEDSVCLLREGGNLSDNQIKLCETYIRQSILSCFYMLTSEKPMHMKWTFHQGDVIDSLILENFKSEGTCVDFMVWPALYLFYDGPLLNKGFVKAMK
;
A
#
# COMPACT_ATOMS: atom_id res chain seq x y z
N MET A 1 13.83 -8.24 33.44
CA MET A 1 13.06 -8.23 32.18
C MET A 1 13.14 -9.62 31.56
N ASN A 2 12.05 -10.38 31.60
CA ASN A 2 11.95 -11.64 30.86
C ASN A 2 12.14 -11.30 29.38
N ARG A 3 13.22 -11.76 28.75
CA ARG A 3 13.33 -11.78 27.29
C ARG A 3 12.21 -12.69 26.81
N THR A 4 11.05 -12.10 26.52
CA THR A 4 9.96 -12.72 25.79
C THR A 4 10.58 -13.40 24.58
N ARG A 5 10.29 -14.70 24.43
CA ARG A 5 10.81 -15.50 23.32
C ARG A 5 10.21 -14.91 22.06
N LEU A 6 10.91 -13.96 21.44
CA LEU A 6 10.46 -13.39 20.17
C LEU A 6 10.36 -14.53 19.17
N ILE A 7 9.17 -14.71 18.61
CA ILE A 7 8.92 -15.67 17.54
C ILE A 7 8.74 -14.88 16.28
N VAL A 8 9.42 -15.31 15.23
CA VAL A 8 9.33 -14.64 13.95
C VAL A 8 8.60 -15.54 12.97
N VAL A 9 7.54 -15.00 12.37
CA VAL A 9 6.85 -15.60 11.24
C VAL A 9 7.28 -14.84 9.99
N GLY A 10 8.02 -15.53 9.13
CA GLY A 10 8.43 -15.02 7.83
C GLY A 10 7.41 -15.43 6.78
N ILE A 11 6.94 -14.49 5.97
CA ILE A 11 6.06 -14.72 4.83
C ILE A 11 6.78 -14.14 3.62
N HIS A 12 6.85 -14.90 2.54
CA HIS A 12 7.32 -14.39 1.26
C HIS A 12 6.18 -14.47 0.25
N ILE A 13 5.84 -13.32 -0.33
CA ILE A 13 4.86 -13.14 -1.39
C ILE A 13 5.62 -12.84 -2.69
N GLY A 14 5.95 -13.90 -3.44
CA GLY A 14 6.65 -13.81 -4.72
C GLY A 14 5.70 -13.53 -5.88
N ASP A 15 6.22 -13.53 -7.11
CA ASP A 15 5.40 -13.30 -8.32
C ASP A 15 4.45 -14.45 -8.65
N VAL A 16 4.92 -15.67 -8.42
CA VAL A 16 4.21 -16.91 -8.80
C VAL A 16 3.92 -17.76 -7.58
N TYR A 17 4.84 -17.75 -6.61
CA TYR A 17 4.79 -18.56 -5.42
C TYR A 17 4.90 -17.72 -4.18
N SER A 18 4.20 -18.15 -3.15
CA SER A 18 4.34 -17.68 -1.80
C SER A 18 4.69 -18.83 -0.87
N GLN A 19 5.27 -18.48 0.27
CA GLN A 19 5.63 -19.44 1.31
C GLN A 19 5.66 -18.74 2.67
N CYS A 20 5.51 -19.52 3.74
CA CYS A 20 5.74 -19.03 5.09
C CYS A 20 6.66 -19.97 5.86
N GLY A 21 7.29 -19.41 6.88
CA GLY A 21 8.18 -20.11 7.78
C GLY A 21 8.08 -19.51 9.16
N ILE A 22 8.48 -20.30 10.15
CA ILE A 22 8.50 -19.89 11.55
C ILE A 22 9.91 -20.13 12.06
N SER A 23 10.44 -19.19 12.84
CA SER A 23 11.68 -19.36 13.58
C SER A 23 11.45 -19.01 15.04
N THR A 24 12.21 -19.68 15.91
CA THR A 24 12.37 -19.27 17.32
C THR A 24 13.82 -18.91 17.59
N HIS A 25 14.09 -18.06 18.57
CA HIS A 25 15.46 -17.66 18.93
C HIS A 25 16.40 -18.86 19.21
N ARG A 26 15.88 -20.04 19.60
CA ARG A 26 16.68 -21.23 19.90
C ARG A 26 16.92 -22.12 18.69
N THR A 27 16.08 -22.03 17.67
CA THR A 27 16.12 -22.92 16.51
C THR A 27 16.12 -22.10 15.22
N ARG A 28 17.18 -22.26 14.41
CA ARG A 28 17.21 -21.78 13.01
C ARG A 28 16.23 -22.53 12.10
N LEU A 29 15.31 -23.29 12.68
CA LEU A 29 14.53 -24.32 12.02
C LEU A 29 13.23 -23.70 11.52
N VAL A 30 13.10 -23.63 10.20
CA VAL A 30 11.89 -23.25 9.48
C VAL A 30 10.88 -24.38 9.68
N TYR A 31 9.92 -24.21 10.59
CA TYR A 31 8.80 -25.16 10.64
C TYR A 31 7.99 -25.01 9.35
N ARG A 32 7.89 -26.10 8.57
CA ARG A 32 7.07 -26.21 7.36
C ARG A 32 5.95 -27.22 7.67
N LYS A 33 4.69 -26.85 7.41
CA LYS A 33 3.55 -27.77 7.57
C LYS A 33 3.79 -29.04 6.74
N SER A 34 3.54 -30.18 7.38
CA SER A 34 4.12 -31.49 7.09
C SER A 34 3.44 -32.27 5.95
N SER A 35 3.42 -31.73 4.73
CA SER A 35 3.45 -32.61 3.56
C SER A 35 4.76 -32.36 2.83
N LYS A 36 5.57 -33.40 2.67
CA LYS A 36 6.91 -33.34 2.06
C LYS A 36 6.91 -32.78 0.62
N THR A 37 5.76 -32.44 0.05
CA THR A 37 5.56 -32.16 -1.38
C THR A 37 5.11 -30.74 -1.72
N GLN A 38 4.70 -29.88 -0.77
CA GLN A 38 4.15 -28.55 -1.10
C GLN A 38 4.75 -27.41 -0.27
N GLN A 39 6.06 -27.19 -0.42
CA GLN A 39 6.79 -26.11 0.26
C GLN A 39 6.47 -24.71 -0.30
N LEU A 40 6.06 -24.63 -1.57
CA LEU A 40 5.70 -23.40 -2.27
C LEU A 40 4.24 -23.46 -2.67
N GLN A 41 3.43 -22.49 -2.23
CA GLN A 41 2.04 -22.39 -2.65
C GLN A 41 1.96 -21.44 -3.86
N PRO A 42 1.32 -21.83 -4.97
CA PRO A 42 1.11 -20.90 -6.06
C PRO A 42 0.22 -19.74 -5.57
N ASN A 43 0.42 -18.55 -6.11
CA ASN A 43 -0.47 -17.40 -5.91
C ASN A 43 -1.79 -17.63 -6.65
N THR A 44 -2.54 -18.62 -6.17
CA THR A 44 -3.82 -19.04 -6.68
C THR A 44 -4.83 -18.91 -5.55
N ILE A 45 -5.91 -18.18 -5.78
CA ILE A 45 -6.95 -17.97 -4.78
C ILE A 45 -8.32 -18.23 -5.38
N LEU A 46 -9.17 -18.85 -4.59
CA LEU A 46 -10.55 -19.16 -4.91
C LEU A 46 -11.44 -18.44 -3.90
N LEU A 47 -12.34 -17.60 -4.42
CA LEU A 47 -13.34 -16.88 -3.63
C LEU A 47 -14.76 -17.28 -4.10
N ASN A 48 -15.76 -17.06 -3.26
CA ASN A 48 -17.16 -17.11 -3.72
C ASN A 48 -17.55 -15.81 -4.45
N LYS A 49 -18.81 -15.72 -4.88
CA LYS A 49 -19.34 -14.54 -5.60
C LYS A 49 -19.42 -13.29 -4.72
N GLU A 50 -19.50 -13.46 -3.41
CA GLU A 50 -19.41 -12.39 -2.40
C GLU A 50 -17.97 -11.96 -2.09
N SER A 51 -16.97 -12.52 -2.80
CA SER A 51 -15.54 -12.29 -2.56
C SER A 51 -15.01 -12.84 -1.22
N GLU A 52 -15.72 -13.77 -0.60
CA GLU A 52 -15.27 -14.45 0.60
C GLU A 52 -14.30 -15.59 0.26
N PHE A 53 -13.29 -15.76 1.12
CA PHE A 53 -12.24 -16.75 0.95
C PHE A 53 -12.76 -18.20 1.01
N ILE A 54 -12.44 -18.99 -0.02
CA ILE A 54 -12.69 -20.45 -0.03
C ILE A 54 -11.39 -21.21 0.17
N ALA A 55 -10.38 -20.96 -0.66
CA ALA A 55 -9.13 -21.69 -0.64
C ALA A 55 -7.98 -20.88 -1.26
N TYR A 56 -6.75 -21.28 -0.93
CA TYR A 56 -5.51 -20.73 -1.48
C TYR A 56 -4.55 -21.84 -1.93
N GLY A 57 -3.62 -21.50 -2.82
CA GLY A 57 -2.55 -22.40 -3.26
C GLY A 57 -3.05 -23.58 -4.09
N TYR A 58 -2.44 -24.74 -3.92
CA TYR A 58 -2.88 -25.95 -4.63
C TYR A 58 -4.29 -26.40 -4.24
N ASN A 59 -4.72 -26.09 -3.01
CA ASN A 59 -6.09 -26.40 -2.58
C ASN A 59 -7.10 -25.58 -3.39
N ALA A 60 -6.83 -24.31 -3.68
CA ALA A 60 -7.66 -23.51 -4.56
C ALA A 60 -7.78 -24.11 -5.97
N GLU A 61 -6.65 -24.53 -6.55
CA GLU A 61 -6.63 -25.15 -7.88
C GLU A 61 -7.40 -26.48 -7.89
N LYS A 62 -7.13 -27.36 -6.91
CA LYS A 62 -7.83 -28.64 -6.79
C LYS A 62 -9.34 -28.45 -6.61
N THR A 63 -9.75 -27.66 -5.62
CA THR A 63 -11.16 -27.39 -5.32
C THR A 63 -11.86 -26.76 -6.53
N TYR A 64 -11.21 -25.85 -7.24
CA TYR A 64 -11.77 -25.26 -8.45
C TYR A 64 -11.96 -26.31 -9.56
N MET A 65 -10.98 -27.17 -9.80
CA MET A 65 -11.08 -28.21 -10.84
C MET A 65 -12.18 -29.24 -10.52
N ASP A 66 -12.30 -29.65 -9.26
CA ASP A 66 -13.35 -30.56 -8.79
C ASP A 66 -14.74 -29.92 -9.00
N LEU A 67 -14.93 -28.66 -8.58
CA LEU A 67 -16.19 -27.93 -8.75
C LEU A 67 -16.51 -27.62 -10.21
N ARG A 68 -15.49 -27.42 -11.05
CA ARG A 68 -15.65 -27.23 -12.49
C ARG A 68 -16.09 -28.52 -13.18
N HIS A 69 -15.53 -29.67 -12.77
CA HIS A 69 -15.94 -30.97 -13.29
C HIS A 69 -17.43 -31.26 -12.98
N ASP A 70 -17.88 -30.85 -11.80
CA ASP A 70 -19.27 -30.94 -11.34
C ASP A 70 -20.21 -29.87 -11.94
N GLY A 71 -19.71 -28.87 -12.69
CA GLY A 71 -20.49 -27.74 -13.19
C GLY A 71 -20.96 -26.74 -12.11
N LYS A 72 -20.36 -26.79 -10.92
CA LYS A 72 -20.67 -25.95 -9.74
C LYS A 72 -19.75 -24.72 -9.58
N ASN A 73 -18.92 -24.42 -10.58
CA ASN A 73 -18.00 -23.27 -10.55
C ASN A 73 -18.65 -21.92 -10.93
N LYS A 74 -19.94 -21.92 -11.28
CA LYS A 74 -20.71 -20.74 -11.75
C LYS A 74 -20.87 -19.61 -10.74
N ASP A 75 -20.54 -19.81 -9.47
CA ASP A 75 -20.55 -18.79 -8.41
C ASP A 75 -19.18 -18.56 -7.76
N LEU A 76 -18.10 -19.08 -8.34
CA LEU A 76 -16.73 -18.91 -7.87
C LEU A 76 -15.93 -17.86 -8.66
N LEU A 77 -15.12 -17.08 -7.95
CA LEU A 77 -14.08 -16.22 -8.51
C LEU A 77 -12.74 -16.94 -8.36
N TYR A 78 -12.17 -17.38 -9.49
CA TYR A 78 -10.91 -18.12 -9.51
C TYR A 78 -9.80 -17.27 -10.14
N PHE A 79 -8.73 -17.09 -9.38
CA PHE A 79 -7.54 -16.35 -9.81
C PHE A 79 -6.37 -17.33 -9.80
N ARG A 80 -5.96 -17.79 -10.97
CA ARG A 80 -4.90 -18.79 -11.13
C ARG A 80 -3.56 -18.13 -11.36
N THR A 81 -2.59 -18.43 -10.50
CA THR A 81 -1.18 -18.00 -10.64
C THR A 81 -1.12 -16.56 -11.12
N PHE A 82 -1.92 -15.71 -10.49
CA PHE A 82 -2.18 -14.40 -11.05
C PHE A 82 -0.91 -13.60 -10.90
N THR A 83 -0.59 -12.93 -11.98
CA THR A 83 0.65 -12.23 -12.13
C THR A 83 0.35 -10.81 -11.75
N TRP A 84 1.08 -10.24 -10.78
CA TRP A 84 0.83 -8.87 -10.26
C TRP A 84 0.92 -7.76 -11.33
N THR A 85 1.16 -8.12 -12.59
CA THR A 85 0.94 -7.26 -13.76
C THR A 85 -0.56 -6.96 -13.90
N VAL A 86 -1.03 -5.93 -13.19
CA VAL A 86 -2.25 -5.21 -13.53
C VAL A 86 -2.08 -4.71 -14.96
N ASP A 87 -3.11 -4.91 -15.78
CA ASP A 87 -3.11 -4.47 -17.17
C ASP A 87 -2.74 -2.98 -17.23
N LYS A 88 -1.72 -2.64 -18.03
CA LYS A 88 -1.12 -1.28 -18.14
C LYS A 88 -2.17 -0.20 -18.48
N ASN A 89 -3.36 -0.62 -18.94
CA ASN A 89 -4.49 0.25 -19.25
C ASN A 89 -5.27 0.74 -18.01
N TYR A 90 -5.12 0.12 -16.84
CA TYR A 90 -5.82 0.55 -15.62
C TYR A 90 -5.01 1.61 -14.88
N LYS A 91 -5.19 2.87 -15.27
CA LYS A 91 -4.48 4.01 -14.68
C LYS A 91 -4.96 4.44 -13.29
N ASN A 92 -5.95 3.79 -12.69
CA ASN A 92 -6.50 4.18 -11.39
C ASN A 92 -7.04 2.95 -10.63
N GLY A 93 -6.30 2.42 -9.65
CA GLY A 93 -6.85 1.48 -8.68
C GLY A 93 -7.31 0.14 -9.25
N GLU A 94 -6.35 -0.64 -9.74
CA GLU A 94 -6.09 -2.00 -9.22
C GLU A 94 -7.26 -2.97 -9.12
N PHE A 95 -7.86 -3.29 -10.25
CA PHE A 95 -8.69 -4.48 -10.35
C PHE A 95 -7.91 -5.63 -10.98
N ILE A 96 -8.08 -6.83 -10.43
CA ILE A 96 -7.63 -8.08 -11.05
C ILE A 96 -8.87 -8.79 -11.58
N LYS A 97 -8.81 -9.17 -12.85
CA LYS A 97 -9.87 -9.93 -13.52
C LYS A 97 -9.77 -11.41 -13.17
N ALA A 98 -10.88 -12.02 -12.76
CA ALA A 98 -10.93 -13.46 -12.53
C ALA A 98 -10.70 -14.24 -13.84
N ASN A 99 -10.03 -15.40 -13.79
CA ASN A 99 -9.65 -16.15 -15.00
C ASN A 99 -10.84 -16.61 -15.84
N ASP A 100 -12.00 -16.83 -15.21
CA ASP A 100 -13.18 -17.39 -15.87
C ASP A 100 -14.37 -16.41 -15.92
N ARG A 101 -14.17 -15.12 -15.57
CA ARG A 101 -15.24 -14.11 -15.55
C ARG A 101 -14.80 -12.72 -15.95
N GLU A 102 -15.81 -11.88 -16.21
CA GLU A 102 -15.64 -10.44 -16.34
C GLU A 102 -15.71 -9.68 -15.00
N THR A 103 -15.72 -10.40 -13.89
CA THR A 103 -15.73 -9.78 -12.57
C THR A 103 -14.31 -9.35 -12.18
N ASP A 104 -14.22 -8.08 -11.86
CA ASP A 104 -13.03 -7.38 -11.42
C ASP A 104 -13.06 -7.28 -9.88
N ILE A 105 -11.96 -7.67 -9.22
CA ILE A 105 -11.80 -7.52 -7.76
C ILE A 105 -10.65 -6.58 -7.43
N LEU A 106 -10.78 -5.81 -6.36
CA LEU A 106 -9.70 -4.95 -5.90
C LEU A 106 -8.47 -5.77 -5.52
N PHE A 107 -7.31 -5.28 -5.95
CA PHE A 107 -6.03 -5.92 -5.71
C PHE A 107 -5.73 -6.10 -4.23
N ILE A 108 -5.95 -5.04 -3.45
CA ILE A 108 -5.79 -5.05 -2.00
C ILE A 108 -6.63 -6.13 -1.33
N THR A 109 -7.82 -6.43 -1.84
CA THR A 109 -8.69 -7.48 -1.31
C THR A 109 -8.05 -8.85 -1.49
N LEU A 110 -7.50 -9.13 -2.67
CA LEU A 110 -6.76 -10.38 -2.91
C LEU A 110 -5.54 -10.49 -2.01
N LEU A 111 -4.76 -9.41 -1.89
CA LEU A 111 -3.56 -9.40 -1.07
C LEU A 111 -3.88 -9.60 0.41
N PHE A 112 -4.93 -8.94 0.91
CA PHE A 112 -5.45 -9.10 2.26
C PHE A 112 -5.81 -10.55 2.56
N GLU A 113 -6.51 -11.24 1.64
CA GLU A 113 -6.90 -12.64 1.84
C GLU A 113 -5.71 -13.61 1.85
N ILE A 114 -4.71 -13.35 0.99
CA ILE A 114 -3.48 -14.16 0.95
C ILE A 114 -2.69 -14.01 2.25
N LEU A 115 -2.49 -12.78 2.72
CA LEU A 115 -1.79 -12.50 3.96
C LEU A 115 -2.55 -13.08 5.16
N SER A 116 -3.88 -12.93 5.18
CA SER A 116 -4.75 -13.51 6.19
C SER A 116 -4.69 -15.04 6.23
N TYR A 117 -4.60 -15.69 5.06
CA TYR A 117 -4.38 -17.14 4.97
C TYR A 117 -3.07 -17.54 5.65
N TYR A 118 -1.95 -16.88 5.34
CA TYR A 118 -0.66 -17.21 5.95
C TYR A 118 -0.61 -16.91 7.46
N LYS A 119 -1.27 -15.84 7.90
CA LYS A 119 -1.45 -15.56 9.33
C LYS A 119 -2.17 -16.71 10.04
N ARG A 120 -3.31 -17.16 9.50
CA ARG A 120 -4.08 -18.29 10.05
C ARG A 120 -3.25 -19.56 10.08
N GLU A 121 -2.56 -19.91 8.99
CA GLU A 121 -1.70 -21.09 8.92
C GLU A 121 -0.59 -21.07 9.98
N ALA A 122 0.04 -19.90 10.20
CA ALA A 122 1.04 -19.75 11.25
C ALA A 122 0.45 -19.93 12.65
N LEU A 123 -0.72 -19.35 12.93
CA LEU A 123 -1.40 -19.45 14.24
C LEU A 123 -1.90 -20.87 14.55
N VAL A 124 -2.34 -21.62 13.54
CA VAL A 124 -2.73 -23.03 13.68
C VAL A 124 -1.55 -23.86 14.22
N ILE A 125 -0.33 -23.64 13.71
CA ILE A 125 0.87 -24.36 14.16
C ILE A 125 1.11 -24.14 15.66
N PHE A 126 0.95 -22.92 16.16
CA PHE A 126 1.15 -22.62 17.59
C PHE A 126 0.07 -23.21 18.47
N THR A 127 -1.17 -23.24 17.97
CA THR A 127 -2.33 -23.81 18.67
C THR A 127 -2.20 -25.34 18.77
N GLU A 128 -1.86 -26.02 17.67
CA GLU A 128 -1.69 -27.47 17.62
C GLU A 128 -0.51 -27.95 18.49
N THR A 129 0.56 -27.16 18.56
CA THR A 129 1.75 -27.50 19.36
C THR A 129 1.62 -27.17 20.85
N ARG A 130 0.46 -26.63 21.30
CA ARG A 130 0.16 -26.28 22.71
C ARG A 130 1.26 -25.46 23.38
N THR A 131 1.86 -24.56 22.63
CA THR A 131 3.02 -23.77 23.05
C THR A 131 2.68 -22.63 24.01
N GLY A 132 1.41 -22.23 24.08
CA GLY A 132 0.95 -21.06 24.84
C GLY A 132 1.35 -19.72 24.21
N ILE A 133 1.86 -19.73 22.97
CA ILE A 133 2.21 -18.53 22.21
C ILE A 133 0.93 -17.83 21.77
N ILE A 134 0.81 -16.55 22.10
CA ILE A 134 -0.29 -15.69 21.62
C ILE A 134 0.19 -14.80 20.46
N GLU A 135 -0.74 -14.22 19.71
CA GLU A 135 -0.42 -13.43 18.52
C GLU A 135 0.53 -12.26 18.83
N SER A 136 0.38 -11.60 19.98
CA SER A 136 1.25 -10.50 20.40
C SER A 136 2.70 -10.91 20.70
N ASP A 137 2.99 -12.21 20.80
CA ASP A 137 4.36 -12.72 20.95
C ASP A 137 5.08 -12.88 19.60
N ILE A 138 4.36 -12.67 18.49
CA ILE A 138 4.82 -12.94 17.14
C ILE A 138 5.19 -11.64 16.42
N GLN A 139 6.43 -11.56 15.94
CA GLN A 139 6.84 -10.60 14.93
C GLN A 139 6.60 -11.20 13.55
N PHE A 140 5.70 -10.61 12.77
CA PHE A 140 5.54 -10.94 11.37
C PHE A 140 6.58 -10.20 10.54
N VAL A 141 7.12 -10.88 9.53
CA VAL A 141 7.96 -10.28 8.50
C VAL A 141 7.43 -10.72 7.15
N VAL A 142 7.00 -9.77 6.33
CA VAL A 142 6.51 -10.03 4.97
C VAL A 142 7.54 -9.52 3.97
N SER A 143 8.02 -10.41 3.10
CA SER A 143 8.86 -10.05 1.97
C SER A 143 8.05 -10.14 0.68
N PHE A 144 8.06 -9.09 -0.14
CA PHE A 144 7.39 -9.06 -1.43
C PHE A 144 8.42 -9.17 -2.56
N SER A 145 8.05 -9.74 -3.70
CA SER A 145 8.88 -9.62 -4.90
C SER A 145 9.21 -8.16 -5.18
N ASP A 146 10.44 -7.89 -5.61
CA ASP A 146 10.87 -6.51 -5.85
C ASP A 146 9.99 -5.83 -6.93
N SER A 147 9.48 -6.59 -7.89
CA SER A 147 8.50 -6.16 -8.90
C SER A 147 7.21 -5.64 -8.27
N LEU A 148 6.60 -6.46 -7.40
CA LEU A 148 5.34 -6.17 -6.74
C LEU A 148 5.50 -4.97 -5.79
N LEU A 149 6.56 -4.97 -4.98
CA LEU A 149 6.82 -3.91 -4.03
C LEU A 149 7.09 -2.58 -4.73
N ASN A 150 7.83 -2.58 -5.85
CA ASN A 150 8.07 -1.36 -6.63
C ASN A 150 6.82 -0.79 -7.30
N LEU A 151 5.86 -1.66 -7.68
CA LEU A 151 4.64 -1.24 -8.37
C LEU A 151 3.51 -0.86 -7.40
N TYR A 152 3.40 -1.55 -6.27
CA TYR A 152 2.26 -1.46 -5.34
C TYR A 152 2.71 -1.34 -3.88
N GLU A 153 3.77 -0.57 -3.62
CA GLU A 153 4.33 -0.37 -2.28
C GLU A 153 3.20 -0.04 -1.28
N ASP A 154 2.45 1.03 -1.53
CA ASP A 154 1.39 1.53 -0.63
C ASP A 154 0.34 0.46 -0.30
N ILE A 155 -0.05 -0.37 -1.27
CA ILE A 155 -1.07 -1.42 -1.09
C ILE A 155 -0.51 -2.61 -0.33
N CYS A 156 0.75 -2.96 -0.57
CA CYS A 156 1.44 -3.99 0.21
C CYS A 156 1.54 -3.57 1.68
N PHE A 157 1.89 -2.31 1.95
CA PHE A 157 1.92 -1.75 3.30
C PHE A 157 0.53 -1.77 3.95
N GLN A 158 -0.47 -1.21 3.28
CA GLN A 158 -1.84 -1.16 3.80
C GLN A 158 -2.41 -2.56 4.07
N ALA A 159 -2.19 -3.52 3.17
CA ALA A 159 -2.64 -4.90 3.37
C ALA A 159 -1.93 -5.55 4.56
N CYS A 160 -0.62 -5.33 4.73
CA CYS A 160 0.11 -5.84 5.88
C CYS A 160 -0.36 -5.22 7.21
N GLU A 161 -0.53 -3.90 7.28
CA GLU A 161 -1.05 -3.22 8.49
C GLU A 161 -2.43 -3.72 8.86
N ASN A 162 -3.34 -3.87 7.89
CA ASN A 162 -4.69 -4.38 8.12
C ASN A 162 -4.70 -5.82 8.65
N VAL A 163 -3.74 -6.66 8.25
CA VAL A 163 -3.71 -8.07 8.65
C VAL A 163 -2.92 -8.29 9.94
N PHE A 164 -1.82 -7.58 10.14
CA PHE A 164 -0.85 -7.87 11.21
C PHE A 164 -0.73 -6.75 12.26
N GLY A 165 -1.35 -5.59 12.03
CA GLY A 165 -1.19 -4.40 12.88
C GLY A 165 0.26 -3.92 12.94
N ASP A 166 0.67 -3.37 14.08
CA ASP A 166 2.02 -2.81 14.29
C ASP A 166 3.13 -3.88 14.35
N ASN A 167 2.77 -5.17 14.41
CA ASN A 167 3.70 -6.28 14.58
C ASN A 167 4.25 -6.83 13.25
N VAL A 168 4.34 -6.01 12.20
CA VAL A 168 4.84 -6.43 10.88
C VAL A 168 6.06 -5.63 10.44
N LYS A 169 7.05 -6.33 9.90
CA LYS A 169 8.15 -5.74 9.13
C LYS A 169 7.96 -6.10 7.66
N ILE A 170 8.15 -5.13 6.77
CA ILE A 170 8.05 -5.36 5.33
C ILE A 170 9.44 -5.24 4.71
N LEU A 171 9.74 -6.16 3.79
CA LEU A 171 11.02 -6.22 3.07
C LEU A 171 10.79 -6.45 1.58
N SER A 172 11.77 -6.03 0.78
CA SER A 172 11.88 -6.51 -0.59
C SER A 172 12.54 -7.90 -0.62
N GLU A 173 12.21 -8.68 -1.64
CA GLU A 173 12.83 -9.99 -1.91
C GLU A 173 14.34 -9.90 -1.96
N SER A 174 14.89 -8.88 -2.64
CA SER A 174 16.33 -8.64 -2.68
C SER A 174 16.94 -8.38 -1.31
N MET A 175 16.26 -7.62 -0.45
CA MET A 175 16.74 -7.38 0.91
C MET A 175 16.78 -8.67 1.72
N ALA A 176 15.72 -9.47 1.64
CA ALA A 176 15.65 -10.74 2.34
C ALA A 176 16.74 -11.70 1.84
N GLY A 177 16.93 -11.85 0.52
CA GLY A 177 18.02 -12.65 -0.05
C GLY A 177 19.40 -12.24 0.49
N ILE A 178 19.70 -10.95 0.51
CA ILE A 178 20.95 -10.41 1.07
C ILE A 178 21.13 -10.76 2.55
N LEU A 179 20.09 -10.60 3.37
CA LEU A 179 20.14 -10.91 4.80
C LEU A 179 20.45 -12.38 5.05
N CYS A 180 19.93 -13.29 4.22
CA CYS A 180 20.30 -14.70 4.29
C CYS A 180 21.79 -14.93 4.00
N TYR A 181 22.34 -14.26 2.99
CA TYR A 181 23.77 -14.35 2.69
C TYR A 181 24.64 -13.78 3.81
N GLN A 182 24.26 -12.65 4.39
CA GLN A 182 24.97 -12.05 5.52
C GLN A 182 25.01 -13.01 6.72
N MET A 183 23.93 -13.73 6.99
CA MET A 183 23.91 -14.76 8.03
C MET A 183 24.92 -15.88 7.75
N LYS A 184 25.00 -16.36 6.52
CA LYS A 184 25.93 -17.44 6.14
C LYS A 184 27.39 -16.97 6.20
N LEU A 185 27.66 -15.76 5.73
CA LEU A 185 29.01 -15.19 5.66
C LEU A 185 29.55 -14.78 7.04
N GLY A 186 28.66 -14.59 8.01
CA GLY A 186 28.99 -14.14 9.36
C GLY A 186 29.39 -12.66 9.39
N SER A 187 29.83 -12.19 10.55
CA SER A 187 30.27 -10.80 10.78
C SER A 187 31.65 -10.51 10.17
N LYS A 188 31.89 -10.94 8.93
CA LYS A 188 33.11 -10.59 8.19
C LYS A 188 33.04 -9.09 7.84
N PRO A 189 33.98 -8.26 8.34
CA PRO A 189 33.94 -6.83 8.09
C PRO A 189 34.11 -6.52 6.59
N LYS A 190 33.24 -5.64 6.07
CA LYS A 190 33.29 -5.01 4.74
C LYS A 190 33.27 -5.97 3.54
N LEU A 191 32.27 -6.85 3.50
CA LEU A 191 32.02 -7.65 2.31
C LEU A 191 31.46 -6.77 1.19
N ARG A 192 32.16 -6.76 0.04
CA ARG A 192 31.87 -5.91 -1.11
C ARG A 192 31.19 -6.74 -2.19
N TYR A 193 29.87 -6.79 -2.14
CA TYR A 193 29.09 -7.71 -2.96
C TYR A 193 28.21 -7.02 -4.00
N LEU A 194 27.86 -7.79 -5.02
CA LEU A 194 26.76 -7.58 -5.95
C LEU A 194 25.76 -8.73 -5.77
N ALA A 195 24.59 -8.40 -5.26
CA ALA A 195 23.47 -9.32 -5.12
C ALA A 195 22.67 -9.31 -6.43
N ILE A 196 22.45 -10.49 -7.01
CA ILE A 196 21.77 -10.66 -8.30
C ILE A 196 20.55 -11.55 -8.06
N ASN A 197 19.37 -10.94 -8.07
CA ASN A 197 18.10 -11.68 -8.06
C ASN A 197 17.79 -12.14 -9.49
N CYS A 198 18.02 -13.42 -9.78
CA CYS A 198 17.60 -14.09 -10.99
C CYS A 198 16.18 -14.65 -10.79
N SER A 199 15.16 -13.80 -10.75
CA SER A 199 13.77 -14.27 -10.69
C SER A 199 13.29 -14.74 -12.08
N ARG A 200 12.13 -15.41 -12.15
CA ARG A 200 11.54 -15.82 -13.44
C ARG A 200 11.17 -14.66 -14.36
N ARG A 201 11.01 -13.45 -13.82
CA ARG A 201 10.45 -12.32 -14.57
C ARG A 201 11.43 -11.18 -14.72
N GLN A 202 12.19 -10.91 -13.68
CA GLN A 202 13.03 -9.73 -13.61
C GLN A 202 14.37 -10.07 -12.97
N MET A 203 15.39 -9.33 -13.40
CA MET A 203 16.68 -9.34 -12.74
C MET A 203 16.80 -8.10 -11.85
N PHE A 204 17.05 -8.28 -10.56
CA PHE A 204 17.37 -7.18 -9.65
C PHE A 204 18.84 -7.22 -9.25
N LEU A 205 19.45 -6.04 -9.17
CA LEU A 205 20.86 -5.88 -8.83
C LEU A 205 20.97 -4.96 -7.63
N LYS A 206 21.78 -5.36 -6.64
CA LYS A 206 22.04 -4.52 -5.46
C LYS A 206 23.47 -4.68 -4.97
N SER A 207 24.21 -3.58 -4.84
CA SER A 207 25.59 -3.55 -4.35
C SER A 207 25.69 -2.94 -2.94
N SER A 208 26.78 -3.22 -2.21
CA SER A 208 26.96 -2.89 -0.78
C SER A 208 28.18 -2.02 -0.45
N THR A 209 28.75 -1.28 -1.40
CA THR A 209 29.83 -0.35 -1.06
C THR A 209 29.34 0.72 -0.08
N THR A 210 30.04 0.86 1.05
CA THR A 210 29.79 1.89 2.07
C THR A 210 29.74 3.26 1.39
N GLU A 211 28.62 3.97 1.53
CA GLU A 211 28.29 5.28 0.93
C GLU A 211 27.82 5.34 -0.55
N CYS A 212 27.20 4.29 -1.08
CA CYS A 212 26.34 4.44 -2.27
C CYS A 212 24.89 4.08 -1.93
N GLN A 213 24.05 5.11 -1.74
CA GLN A 213 22.59 4.95 -1.84
C GLN A 213 22.26 4.40 -3.24
N LEU A 214 21.62 3.23 -3.27
CA LEU A 214 20.79 2.67 -4.35
C LEU A 214 21.13 3.16 -5.77
N VAL A 215 22.06 2.48 -6.43
CA VAL A 215 22.38 2.71 -7.85
C VAL A 215 21.41 1.93 -8.73
N LYS A 216 20.61 2.66 -9.51
CA LYS A 216 19.75 2.25 -10.65
C LYS A 216 19.07 0.87 -10.54
N ASN A 217 17.77 0.87 -10.19
CA ASN A 217 16.84 -0.18 -10.59
C ASN A 217 16.71 -0.15 -12.14
N SER A 218 17.58 -0.86 -12.86
CA SER A 218 17.34 -1.19 -14.26
C SER A 218 16.44 -2.42 -14.31
N ASN A 219 15.12 -2.22 -14.37
CA ASN A 219 14.18 -3.29 -14.68
C ASN A 219 14.37 -3.68 -16.15
N PHE A 220 15.05 -4.80 -16.40
CA PHE A 220 15.13 -5.39 -17.74
C PHE A 220 13.83 -6.17 -18.01
N ASP A 221 12.78 -5.44 -18.41
CA ASP A 221 11.42 -5.99 -18.61
C ASP A 221 11.23 -6.68 -19.98
N ASP A 222 12.09 -6.38 -20.97
CA ASP A 222 11.88 -6.80 -22.37
C ASP A 222 12.18 -8.29 -22.68
N THR A 223 12.74 -9.03 -21.72
CA THR A 223 12.92 -10.48 -21.83
C THR A 223 12.69 -11.16 -20.49
N SER A 224 11.43 -11.31 -20.07
CA SER A 224 11.13 -12.14 -18.91
C SER A 224 11.74 -13.55 -19.11
N MET A 225 12.48 -14.04 -18.13
CA MET A 225 13.13 -15.36 -18.20
C MET A 225 12.12 -16.49 -18.44
N GLY A 226 10.88 -16.33 -17.99
CA GLY A 226 9.76 -17.20 -18.34
C GLY A 226 9.50 -17.27 -19.86
N THR A 227 9.61 -16.15 -20.58
CA THR A 227 9.51 -16.13 -22.05
C THR A 227 10.68 -16.86 -22.71
N VAL A 228 11.89 -16.73 -22.16
CA VAL A 228 13.09 -17.45 -22.63
C VAL A 228 12.89 -18.97 -22.50
N ILE A 229 12.43 -19.43 -21.33
CA ILE A 229 12.14 -20.85 -21.09
C ILE A 229 11.02 -21.33 -22.03
N GLN A 230 9.94 -20.56 -22.16
CA GLN A 230 8.84 -20.94 -23.05
C GLN A 230 9.29 -21.05 -24.52
N ARG A 231 10.18 -20.14 -24.96
CA ARG A 231 10.79 -20.20 -26.30
C ARG A 231 11.66 -21.44 -26.45
N PHE A 232 12.48 -21.77 -25.46
CA PHE A 232 13.27 -23.00 -25.43
C PHE A 232 12.37 -24.23 -25.57
N VAL A 233 11.35 -24.35 -24.72
CA VAL A 233 10.41 -25.47 -24.70
C VAL A 233 9.71 -25.60 -26.06
N ASN A 234 9.23 -24.49 -26.63
CA ASN A 234 8.56 -24.50 -27.94
C ASN A 234 9.51 -24.92 -29.08
N LYS A 235 10.75 -24.39 -29.11
CA LYS A 235 11.76 -24.77 -30.09
C LYS A 235 12.17 -26.23 -29.95
N TYR A 236 12.39 -26.68 -28.73
CA TYR A 236 12.75 -28.06 -28.43
C TYR A 236 11.64 -29.04 -28.85
N PHE A 237 10.37 -28.73 -28.55
CA PHE A 237 9.23 -29.51 -29.04
C PHE A 237 9.11 -29.53 -30.57
N SER A 238 9.40 -28.40 -31.22
CA SER A 238 9.37 -28.32 -32.68
C SER A 238 10.46 -29.19 -33.30
N PHE A 239 11.65 -29.19 -32.70
CA PHE A 239 12.76 -30.07 -33.07
C PHE A 239 12.42 -31.55 -32.89
N ILE A 240 11.83 -31.94 -31.75
CA ILE A 240 11.40 -33.33 -31.50
C ILE A 240 10.38 -33.77 -32.54
N LYS A 241 9.33 -32.96 -32.78
CA LYS A 241 8.24 -33.28 -33.71
C LYS A 241 8.74 -33.52 -35.15
N GLN A 242 9.83 -32.86 -35.54
CA GLN A 242 10.44 -33.00 -36.86
C GLN A 242 11.30 -34.28 -37.00
N ASN A 243 11.71 -34.91 -35.89
CA ASN A 243 12.66 -36.03 -35.88
C ASN A 243 12.03 -37.38 -35.46
N ASN A 244 10.70 -37.52 -35.46
CA ASN A 244 9.95 -38.65 -34.88
C ASN A 244 10.48 -40.06 -35.21
N ASN A 245 10.82 -40.82 -34.17
CA ASN A 245 10.58 -42.26 -34.09
C ASN A 245 10.49 -42.79 -32.64
N PHE A 246 9.70 -42.17 -31.75
CA PHE A 246 9.47 -42.71 -30.40
C PHE A 246 8.00 -42.60 -29.94
N ASN A 247 7.51 -43.72 -29.42
CA ASN A 247 6.13 -44.05 -29.11
C ASN A 247 5.84 -43.85 -27.60
N ASP A 248 4.60 -43.48 -27.27
CA ASP A 248 3.92 -43.46 -25.96
C ASP A 248 4.58 -42.77 -24.75
N PHE A 249 5.84 -43.07 -24.41
CA PHE A 249 6.60 -42.36 -23.36
C PHE A 249 6.69 -40.85 -23.65
N TYR A 250 6.84 -40.50 -24.93
CA TYR A 250 6.90 -39.12 -25.36
C TYR A 250 5.55 -38.41 -25.28
N GLN A 251 4.44 -39.11 -25.47
CA GLN A 251 3.10 -38.55 -25.30
C GLN A 251 2.77 -38.36 -23.82
N ASP A 252 3.23 -39.25 -22.94
CA ASP A 252 3.15 -39.09 -21.48
C ASP A 252 4.05 -37.94 -20.99
N LEU A 253 5.28 -37.82 -21.51
CA LEU A 253 6.15 -36.66 -21.26
C LEU A 253 5.54 -35.37 -21.83
N LEU A 254 4.91 -35.41 -23.01
CA LEU A 254 4.16 -34.30 -23.61
C LEU A 254 2.92 -33.95 -22.80
N LEU A 255 2.21 -34.89 -22.18
CA LEU A 255 1.07 -34.64 -21.28
C LEU A 255 1.55 -34.07 -19.95
N LYS A 256 2.65 -34.59 -19.40
CA LYS A 256 3.33 -34.08 -18.21
C LYS A 256 3.90 -32.68 -18.43
N LEU A 257 4.46 -32.38 -19.61
CA LEU A 257 5.01 -31.07 -19.98
C LEU A 257 3.95 -30.10 -20.53
N LYS A 258 2.89 -30.54 -21.20
CA LYS A 258 1.71 -29.69 -21.53
C LYS A 258 0.92 -29.33 -20.27
N SER A 259 0.96 -30.18 -19.23
CA SER A 259 0.50 -29.83 -17.89
C SER A 259 1.50 -28.95 -17.10
N VAL A 260 2.72 -28.68 -17.60
CA VAL A 260 3.66 -27.64 -17.07
C VAL A 260 3.21 -26.21 -17.39
N ARG A 261 1.97 -26.01 -17.88
CA ARG A 261 1.26 -24.75 -17.58
C ARG A 261 1.05 -24.55 -16.07
N ASP A 262 1.23 -25.60 -15.27
CA ASP A 262 1.37 -25.55 -13.82
C ASP A 262 2.86 -25.35 -13.44
N PRO A 263 3.24 -24.17 -12.94
CA PRO A 263 4.62 -23.85 -12.60
C PRO A 263 5.20 -24.68 -11.44
N SER A 264 4.40 -25.51 -10.75
CA SER A 264 4.81 -26.29 -9.57
C SER A 264 5.65 -27.51 -9.92
N ARG A 265 5.52 -27.97 -11.17
CA ARG A 265 6.31 -29.05 -11.77
C ARG A 265 7.56 -28.52 -12.47
N PHE A 266 7.88 -27.24 -12.30
CA PHE A 266 9.16 -26.69 -12.75
C PHE A 266 10.34 -27.28 -11.96
N THR A 267 10.13 -27.67 -10.70
CA THR A 267 11.05 -28.55 -9.97
C THR A 267 11.18 -29.90 -10.66
N THR A 268 10.18 -30.41 -11.37
CA THR A 268 10.29 -31.65 -12.17
C THR A 268 11.05 -31.44 -13.48
N ILE A 269 10.98 -30.26 -14.13
CA ILE A 269 11.87 -29.92 -15.26
C ILE A 269 13.29 -29.62 -14.78
N LYS A 270 13.46 -28.94 -13.66
CA LYS A 270 14.76 -28.72 -13.00
C LYS A 270 15.38 -30.06 -12.60
N HIS A 271 14.61 -30.90 -11.91
CA HIS A 271 15.01 -32.26 -11.58
C HIS A 271 15.22 -33.07 -12.85
N HIS A 272 14.43 -32.95 -13.93
CA HIS A 272 14.69 -33.64 -15.19
C HIS A 272 15.85 -33.09 -16.01
N ALA A 273 16.17 -31.80 -15.92
CA ALA A 273 17.34 -31.18 -16.56
C ALA A 273 18.62 -31.51 -15.80
N ASP A 274 18.55 -31.60 -14.46
CA ASP A 274 19.61 -32.12 -13.58
C ASP A 274 19.71 -33.67 -13.70
N VAL A 275 18.60 -34.37 -13.97
CA VAL A 275 18.50 -35.83 -14.21
C VAL A 275 18.78 -36.17 -15.69
N LEU A 276 19.01 -35.20 -16.58
CA LEU A 276 19.65 -35.47 -17.88
C LEU A 276 21.08 -36.06 -17.68
N GLU A 277 21.63 -36.03 -16.46
CA GLU A 277 22.86 -36.73 -16.09
C GLU A 277 22.67 -38.15 -15.50
N THR A 278 21.45 -38.66 -15.28
CA THR A 278 21.27 -40.07 -14.86
C THR A 278 21.34 -41.03 -16.04
N ASP A 279 21.88 -42.23 -15.82
CA ASP A 279 22.17 -43.20 -16.88
C ASP A 279 20.93 -43.61 -17.70
N GLU A 280 19.73 -43.64 -17.09
CA GLU A 280 18.48 -44.01 -17.77
C GLU A 280 17.97 -42.95 -18.77
N ILE A 281 18.13 -41.64 -18.48
CA ILE A 281 17.77 -40.58 -19.44
C ILE A 281 18.88 -40.40 -20.47
N ARG A 282 20.14 -40.62 -20.09
CA ARG A 282 21.30 -40.58 -20.99
C ARG A 282 21.30 -41.71 -22.04
N GLU A 283 20.68 -42.84 -21.74
CA GLU A 283 20.39 -43.89 -22.74
C GLU A 283 19.24 -43.50 -23.70
N ALA A 284 18.20 -42.83 -23.20
CA ALA A 284 17.08 -42.34 -24.04
C ALA A 284 17.45 -41.09 -24.88
N PHE A 285 18.40 -40.28 -24.42
CA PHE A 285 18.96 -39.12 -25.13
C PHE A 285 20.30 -39.48 -25.76
N THR A 286 20.30 -39.83 -27.05
CA THR A 286 21.54 -39.95 -27.82
C THR A 286 22.39 -38.67 -27.73
N ARG A 287 23.73 -38.78 -27.83
CA ARG A 287 24.66 -37.63 -27.74
C ARG A 287 24.31 -36.47 -28.68
N SER A 288 23.71 -36.72 -29.85
CA SER A 288 23.26 -35.66 -30.77
C SER A 288 22.09 -34.84 -30.22
N ASN A 289 21.21 -35.45 -29.44
CA ASN A 289 20.06 -34.80 -28.83
C ASN A 289 20.47 -33.91 -27.64
N MET A 290 21.47 -34.33 -26.87
CA MET A 290 22.03 -33.50 -25.79
C MET A 290 22.77 -32.26 -26.30
N LEU A 291 23.59 -32.40 -27.36
CA LEU A 291 24.27 -31.26 -27.96
C LEU A 291 23.25 -30.25 -28.52
N THR A 292 22.20 -30.75 -29.16
CA THR A 292 21.13 -29.91 -29.70
C THR A 292 20.32 -29.22 -28.61
N ALA A 293 19.95 -29.94 -27.54
CA ALA A 293 19.26 -29.35 -26.39
C ALA A 293 20.12 -28.27 -25.71
N THR A 294 21.42 -28.52 -25.54
CA THR A 294 22.38 -27.56 -24.98
C THR A 294 22.49 -26.31 -25.86
N ASN A 295 22.56 -26.48 -27.18
CA ASN A 295 22.61 -25.35 -28.12
C ASN A 295 21.30 -24.55 -28.12
N LEU A 296 20.15 -25.22 -28.04
CA LEU A 296 18.85 -24.56 -27.92
C LEU A 296 18.69 -23.82 -26.58
N LEU A 297 19.21 -24.37 -25.48
CA LEU A 297 19.29 -23.67 -24.19
C LEU A 297 20.15 -22.41 -24.32
N LYS A 298 21.39 -22.54 -24.83
CA LYS A 298 22.28 -21.40 -25.07
C LYS A 298 21.61 -20.32 -25.92
N GLU A 299 20.96 -20.71 -27.01
CA GLU A 299 20.25 -19.77 -27.89
C GLU A 299 19.09 -19.09 -27.16
N ALA A 300 18.31 -19.83 -26.37
CA ALA A 300 17.20 -19.26 -25.62
C ALA A 300 17.67 -18.26 -24.56
N PHE A 301 18.75 -18.57 -23.83
CA PHE A 301 19.32 -17.72 -22.78
C PHE A 301 20.27 -16.64 -23.31
N GLN A 302 20.50 -16.54 -24.62
CA GLN A 302 21.38 -15.52 -25.20
C GLN A 302 21.02 -14.07 -24.80
N PRO A 303 19.73 -13.65 -24.75
CA PRO A 303 19.38 -12.30 -24.30
C PRO A 303 19.76 -12.05 -22.84
N PHE A 304 19.71 -13.08 -22.00
CA PHE A 304 20.13 -13.00 -20.61
C PHE A 304 21.66 -12.86 -20.51
N ALA A 305 22.42 -13.64 -21.29
CA ALA A 305 23.88 -13.50 -21.37
C ALA A 305 24.31 -12.10 -21.85
N GLN A 306 23.60 -11.53 -22.82
CA GLN A 306 23.80 -10.15 -23.28
C GLN A 306 23.53 -9.13 -22.17
N SER A 307 22.43 -9.30 -21.41
CA SER A 307 22.09 -8.43 -20.28
C SER A 307 23.16 -8.49 -19.18
N LEU A 308 23.65 -9.69 -18.83
CA LEU A 308 24.75 -9.86 -17.89
C LEU A 308 26.04 -9.18 -18.37
N SER A 309 26.35 -9.27 -19.66
CA SER A 309 27.53 -8.61 -20.24
C SER A 309 27.42 -7.08 -20.14
N LEU A 310 26.23 -6.53 -20.38
CA LEU A 310 25.97 -5.09 -20.20
C LEU A 310 26.15 -4.66 -18.74
N ILE A 311 25.62 -5.45 -17.80
CA ILE A 311 25.77 -5.20 -16.36
C ILE A 311 27.24 -5.23 -15.96
N HIS A 312 27.98 -6.24 -16.43
CA HIS A 312 29.42 -6.34 -16.18
C HIS A 312 30.16 -5.10 -16.69
N ASN A 313 29.88 -4.65 -17.92
CA ASN A 313 30.53 -3.46 -18.49
C ASN A 313 30.22 -2.18 -17.68
N VAL A 314 28.99 -2.04 -17.16
CA VAL A 314 28.63 -0.92 -16.29
C VAL A 314 29.37 -0.97 -14.96
N LEU A 315 29.69 -2.16 -14.47
CA LEU A 315 30.34 -2.39 -13.18
C LEU A 315 31.84 -2.68 -13.28
N GLU A 316 32.42 -2.64 -14.48
CA GLU A 316 33.81 -3.07 -14.74
C GLU A 316 34.83 -2.26 -13.92
N GLU A 317 34.60 -0.95 -13.78
CA GLU A 317 35.44 -0.07 -12.96
C GLU A 317 35.37 -0.45 -11.47
N ASP A 318 34.18 -0.75 -10.95
CA ASP A 318 34.01 -1.18 -9.56
C ASP A 318 34.58 -2.57 -9.31
N ILE A 319 34.39 -3.50 -10.26
CA ILE A 319 34.94 -4.84 -10.19
C ILE A 319 36.47 -4.81 -10.24
N SER A 320 37.06 -4.05 -11.16
CA SER A 320 38.53 -3.94 -11.32
C SER A 320 39.20 -3.25 -10.12
N ARG A 321 38.53 -2.29 -9.47
CA ARG A 321 38.98 -1.69 -8.19
C ARG A 321 38.76 -2.60 -6.97
N GLY A 322 38.17 -3.78 -7.19
CA GLY A 322 37.76 -4.71 -6.16
C GLY A 322 36.58 -4.22 -5.32
N ASN A 323 35.96 -3.09 -5.69
CA ASN A 323 34.77 -2.54 -5.03
C ASN A 323 33.58 -3.49 -5.05
N ILE A 324 33.57 -4.43 -5.98
CA ILE A 324 32.73 -5.62 -6.00
C ILE A 324 33.67 -6.81 -6.20
N ASN A 325 33.72 -7.72 -5.25
CA ASN A 325 34.53 -8.94 -5.34
C ASN A 325 33.74 -10.21 -5.05
N THR A 326 32.46 -10.08 -4.67
CA THR A 326 31.60 -11.20 -4.33
C THR A 326 30.28 -11.09 -5.08
N LEU A 327 29.83 -12.18 -5.69
CA LEU A 327 28.47 -12.28 -6.23
C LEU A 327 27.59 -13.08 -5.27
N LEU A 328 26.39 -12.57 -5.01
CA LEU A 328 25.35 -13.23 -4.24
C LEU A 328 24.15 -13.51 -5.16
N PRO A 329 24.17 -14.60 -5.93
CA PRO A 329 23.04 -14.94 -6.77
C PRO A 329 21.91 -15.54 -5.93
N PHE A 330 20.68 -15.06 -6.10
CA PHE A 330 19.45 -15.62 -5.51
C PHE A 330 18.30 -15.48 -6.50
N GLY A 331 17.09 -15.89 -6.11
CA GLY A 331 15.96 -16.03 -7.03
C GLY A 331 15.99 -17.38 -7.77
N GLU A 332 14.82 -17.93 -8.10
CA GLU A 332 14.69 -19.32 -8.57
C GLU A 332 15.61 -19.68 -9.74
N MET A 333 15.87 -18.73 -10.64
CA MET A 333 16.70 -18.99 -11.81
C MET A 333 18.20 -19.03 -11.49
N SER A 334 18.64 -18.54 -10.33
CA SER A 334 20.05 -18.65 -9.92
C SER A 334 20.49 -20.09 -9.64
N GLU A 335 19.52 -21.00 -9.50
CA GLU A 335 19.79 -22.42 -9.25
C GLU A 335 20.08 -23.20 -10.53
N PHE A 336 19.86 -22.61 -11.71
CA PHE A 336 20.19 -23.26 -12.98
C PHE A 336 21.69 -23.26 -13.19
N MET A 337 22.28 -24.44 -13.38
CA MET A 337 23.72 -24.59 -13.63
C MET A 337 24.21 -23.73 -14.79
N TYR A 338 23.41 -23.60 -15.86
CA TYR A 338 23.77 -22.75 -16.99
C TYR A 338 23.83 -21.26 -16.61
N ILE A 339 22.92 -20.78 -15.76
CA ILE A 339 22.95 -19.40 -15.25
C ILE A 339 24.15 -19.18 -14.34
N GLN A 340 24.47 -20.15 -13.48
CA GLN A 340 25.67 -20.11 -12.65
C GLN A 340 26.93 -20.04 -13.52
N SER A 341 27.05 -20.90 -14.53
CA SER A 341 28.17 -20.87 -15.47
C SER A 341 28.26 -19.54 -16.24
N LEU A 342 27.12 -18.95 -16.64
CA LEU A 342 27.12 -17.62 -17.25
C LEU A 342 27.63 -16.55 -16.29
N LEU A 343 27.21 -16.57 -15.02
CA LEU A 343 27.68 -15.64 -14.00
C LEU A 343 29.19 -15.81 -13.75
N GLU A 344 29.68 -17.06 -13.65
CA GLU A 344 31.10 -17.36 -13.46
C GLU A 344 31.94 -16.85 -14.64
N ASN A 345 31.48 -17.12 -15.87
CA ASN A 345 32.17 -16.69 -17.09
C ASN A 345 32.13 -15.18 -17.29
N THR A 346 31.06 -14.52 -16.86
CA THR A 346 30.90 -13.07 -17.02
C THR A 346 31.68 -12.31 -15.95
N PHE A 347 31.72 -12.79 -14.71
CA PHE A 347 32.32 -12.11 -13.57
C PHE A 347 33.52 -12.92 -13.01
N GLN A 348 34.48 -13.24 -13.88
CA GLN A 348 35.61 -14.14 -13.56
C GLN A 348 36.48 -13.67 -12.38
N SER A 349 36.48 -12.35 -12.10
CA SER A 349 37.21 -11.73 -11.00
C SER A 349 36.45 -11.74 -9.66
N CYS A 350 35.19 -12.15 -9.65
CA CYS A 350 34.36 -12.18 -8.45
C CYS A 350 34.18 -13.61 -7.92
N SER A 351 34.22 -13.79 -6.60
CA SER A 351 33.84 -15.08 -5.99
C SER A 351 32.32 -15.19 -5.93
N ILE A 352 31.75 -16.25 -6.51
CA ILE A 352 30.34 -16.56 -6.35
C ILE A 352 30.12 -17.30 -5.02
N VAL A 353 29.27 -16.75 -4.18
CA VAL A 353 28.87 -17.40 -2.92
C VAL A 353 27.49 -17.98 -3.11
N THR A 354 27.32 -19.26 -2.84
CA THR A 354 26.00 -19.91 -2.75
C THR A 354 25.61 -20.11 -1.29
N THR A 355 24.32 -20.07 -0.96
CA THR A 355 23.87 -20.31 0.42
C THR A 355 23.83 -21.79 0.79
N GLY A 356 23.72 -22.69 -0.19
CA GLY A 356 23.40 -24.10 0.04
C GLY A 356 21.93 -24.34 0.42
N TYR A 357 21.13 -23.27 0.49
CA TYR A 357 19.68 -23.33 0.55
C TYR A 357 19.11 -23.17 -0.85
N SER A 358 17.85 -23.58 -1.05
CA SER A 358 17.16 -23.19 -2.27
C SER A 358 17.03 -21.67 -2.34
N ALA A 359 16.92 -21.11 -3.53
CA ALA A 359 16.78 -19.67 -3.74
C ALA A 359 15.56 -19.10 -2.99
N MET A 360 14.44 -19.83 -3.01
CA MET A 360 13.25 -19.46 -2.25
C MET A 360 13.50 -19.54 -0.74
N ASP A 361 14.18 -20.59 -0.27
CA ASP A 361 14.53 -20.71 1.14
C ASP A 361 15.45 -19.57 1.61
N CYS A 362 16.33 -19.07 0.74
CA CYS A 362 17.16 -17.90 1.05
C CYS A 362 16.30 -16.69 1.40
N ILE A 363 15.30 -16.39 0.58
CA ILE A 363 14.41 -15.25 0.79
C ILE A 363 13.66 -15.42 2.11
N LEU A 364 13.08 -16.60 2.36
CA LEU A 364 12.32 -16.86 3.58
C LEU A 364 13.20 -16.81 4.84
N ILE A 365 14.39 -17.39 4.80
CA ILE A 365 15.36 -17.34 5.90
C ILE A 365 15.78 -15.90 6.18
N GLY A 366 16.04 -15.12 5.13
CA GLY A 366 16.34 -13.70 5.23
C GLY A 366 15.23 -12.91 5.93
N ALA A 367 13.98 -13.14 5.55
CA ALA A 367 12.82 -12.53 6.20
C ALA A 367 12.75 -12.92 7.68
N LEU A 368 12.90 -14.21 8.01
CA LEU A 368 12.93 -14.70 9.39
C LEU A 368 14.04 -14.04 10.22
N MET A 369 15.24 -13.89 9.66
CA MET A 369 16.37 -13.28 10.37
C MET A 369 16.15 -11.79 10.62
N SER A 370 15.49 -11.10 9.70
CA SER A 370 15.19 -9.68 9.87
C SER A 370 14.27 -9.38 11.06
N GLY A 371 13.41 -10.34 11.43
CA GLY A 371 12.51 -10.20 12.57
C GLY A 371 13.27 -10.03 13.87
N TYR A 372 14.41 -10.74 14.02
CA TYR A 372 15.26 -10.68 15.21
C TYR A 372 16.19 -9.48 15.28
N SER A 373 16.44 -8.82 14.14
CA SER A 373 17.34 -7.68 14.12
C SER A 373 16.60 -6.40 14.50
N THR A 374 17.12 -5.71 15.52
CA THR A 374 16.71 -4.35 15.90
C THR A 374 17.34 -3.28 15.00
N ASP A 375 18.49 -3.62 14.39
CA ASP A 375 19.45 -2.65 13.84
C ASP A 375 19.51 -2.66 12.30
N ILE A 376 18.46 -3.14 11.62
CA ILE A 376 18.43 -3.03 10.16
C ILE A 376 18.17 -1.56 9.80
N SER A 377 19.23 -0.76 9.81
CA SER A 377 19.28 0.59 9.24
C SER A 377 18.84 0.62 7.77
N CYS A 378 18.71 -0.53 7.09
CA CYS A 378 18.12 -0.63 5.78
C CYS A 378 16.58 -0.52 5.74
N THR A 379 15.86 -0.64 6.87
CA THR A 379 14.45 -0.23 6.92
C THR A 379 14.33 1.29 6.93
N SER A 380 15.38 2.02 7.35
CA SER A 380 15.34 3.48 7.42
C SER A 380 15.10 4.14 6.05
N SER A 381 15.52 3.56 4.91
CA SER A 381 15.17 4.16 3.60
C SER A 381 13.70 3.97 3.20
N VAL A 382 12.97 3.07 3.87
CA VAL A 382 11.53 2.81 3.66
C VAL A 382 10.70 3.49 4.76
N VAL A 383 11.20 3.54 5.99
CA VAL A 383 10.59 4.21 7.15
C VAL A 383 10.83 5.73 7.16
N SER A 384 12.02 6.22 6.75
CA SER A 384 12.26 7.66 6.52
C SER A 384 11.60 8.15 5.23
N LYS A 385 11.26 7.22 4.32
CA LYS A 385 10.28 7.48 3.27
C LYS A 385 8.89 7.56 3.89
N HIS A 386 8.48 6.66 4.78
CA HIS A 386 7.17 6.71 5.44
C HIS A 386 6.84 8.08 6.11
N GLU A 387 7.81 8.73 6.78
CA GLU A 387 7.64 10.11 7.28
C GLU A 387 7.53 11.17 6.16
N ARG A 388 8.22 11.00 5.02
CA ARG A 388 8.06 11.82 3.80
C ARG A 388 6.89 11.38 2.90
N PHE A 389 6.28 10.23 3.16
CA PHE A 389 5.27 9.56 2.31
C PHE A 389 3.87 9.62 2.93
N LYS A 390 3.73 9.92 4.23
CA LYS A 390 2.48 10.55 4.71
C LYS A 390 2.14 11.73 3.77
N ASP A 391 3.11 12.59 3.48
CA ASP A 391 2.95 13.70 2.53
C ASP A 391 2.63 13.23 1.08
N ASP A 392 3.22 12.13 0.61
CA ASP A 392 3.08 11.67 -0.80
C ASP A 392 1.83 10.81 -1.07
N TYR A 393 1.33 10.08 -0.04
CA TYR A 393 0.01 9.45 -0.02
C TYR A 393 -1.09 10.52 -0.07
N PHE A 394 -0.95 11.59 0.72
CA PHE A 394 -1.83 12.76 0.64
C PHE A 394 -1.73 13.43 -0.74
N ILE A 395 -0.54 13.56 -1.34
CA ILE A 395 -0.39 14.07 -2.71
C ILE A 395 -1.09 13.16 -3.74
N ARG A 396 -1.10 11.83 -3.57
CA ARG A 396 -1.73 10.89 -4.52
C ARG A 396 -3.25 10.77 -4.38
N ALA A 397 -3.78 10.72 -3.16
CA ALA A 397 -5.23 10.85 -2.90
C ALA A 397 -5.74 12.21 -3.39
N HIS A 398 -4.94 13.27 -3.18
CA HIS A 398 -5.21 14.61 -3.69
C HIS A 398 -5.14 14.68 -5.23
N LYS A 399 -4.17 14.03 -5.90
CA LYS A 399 -4.10 13.91 -7.37
C LYS A 399 -5.27 13.15 -7.97
N LYS A 400 -5.77 12.11 -7.30
CA LYS A 400 -6.97 11.35 -7.71
C LYS A 400 -8.23 12.20 -7.59
N LEU A 401 -8.40 12.91 -6.48
CA LEU A 401 -9.48 13.87 -6.33
C LEU A 401 -9.35 15.02 -7.33
N GLN A 402 -8.13 15.50 -7.60
CA GLN A 402 -7.88 16.53 -8.61
C GLN A 402 -8.18 16.04 -10.02
N SER A 403 -7.98 14.76 -10.34
CA SER A 403 -8.33 14.21 -11.65
C SER A 403 -9.83 13.98 -11.81
N GLU A 404 -10.52 13.44 -10.79
CA GLU A 404 -11.98 13.34 -10.73
C GLU A 404 -12.63 14.73 -10.85
N PHE A 405 -12.04 15.71 -10.18
CA PHE A 405 -12.47 17.09 -10.19
C PHE A 405 -12.18 17.80 -11.51
N LEU A 406 -11.02 17.56 -12.13
CA LEU A 406 -10.68 18.08 -13.45
C LEU A 406 -11.62 17.49 -14.51
N GLN A 407 -11.94 16.19 -14.43
CA GLN A 407 -12.92 15.57 -15.33
C GLN A 407 -14.32 16.14 -15.15
N MET A 408 -14.73 16.45 -13.92
CA MET A 408 -16.01 17.11 -13.66
C MET A 408 -16.02 18.56 -14.17
N ILE A 409 -14.94 19.33 -14.01
CA ILE A 409 -14.85 20.69 -14.57
C ILE A 409 -14.93 20.63 -16.09
N LEU A 410 -14.21 19.71 -16.72
CA LEU A 410 -14.22 19.53 -18.16
C LEU A 410 -15.59 19.05 -18.68
N SER A 411 -16.32 18.22 -17.92
CA SER A 411 -17.68 17.82 -18.28
C SER A 411 -18.68 18.96 -18.11
N THR A 412 -18.56 19.75 -17.04
CA THR A 412 -19.40 20.93 -16.76
C THR A 412 -19.17 22.04 -17.78
N GLU A 413 -17.91 22.28 -18.18
CA GLU A 413 -17.53 23.20 -19.26
C GLU A 413 -18.08 22.74 -20.61
N LYS A 414 -18.07 21.43 -20.89
CA LYS A 414 -18.69 20.85 -22.09
C LYS A 414 -20.21 21.11 -22.10
N THR A 415 -20.88 21.03 -20.95
CA THR A 415 -22.31 21.35 -20.81
C THR A 415 -22.60 22.86 -20.94
N LEU A 416 -21.73 23.73 -20.42
CA LEU A 416 -21.82 25.19 -20.54
C LEU A 416 -21.50 25.69 -21.97
N ASN A 417 -20.58 25.05 -22.68
CA ASN A 417 -20.26 25.40 -24.07
C ASN A 417 -21.26 24.79 -25.08
N GLN A 418 -22.04 23.79 -24.68
CA GLN A 418 -23.13 23.21 -25.49
C GLN A 418 -24.48 23.92 -25.29
N THR A 419 -24.60 24.84 -24.32
CA THR A 419 -25.81 25.64 -24.10
C THR A 419 -25.79 26.94 -24.91
N VAL A 420 -25.94 26.79 -26.24
CA VAL A 420 -26.43 27.85 -27.15
C VAL A 420 -27.87 27.56 -27.62
N LEU A 421 -28.57 26.55 -27.07
CA LEU A 421 -30.01 26.38 -27.29
C LEU A 421 -30.75 26.08 -25.96
N PRO A 422 -31.86 26.78 -25.65
CA PRO A 422 -32.51 26.74 -24.33
C PRO A 422 -33.61 25.66 -24.26
N GLY A 423 -33.77 25.03 -23.10
CA GLY A 423 -35.02 24.33 -22.73
C GLY A 423 -34.83 23.10 -21.84
N ASP A 424 -34.07 22.11 -22.29
CA ASP A 424 -34.26 20.74 -21.77
C ASP A 424 -33.16 20.27 -20.80
N ALA A 425 -31.95 20.83 -20.88
CA ALA A 425 -30.86 20.49 -19.94
C ALA A 425 -31.06 21.06 -18.52
N VAL A 426 -31.89 22.10 -18.37
CA VAL A 426 -32.24 22.71 -17.09
C VAL A 426 -33.26 21.85 -16.31
N ARG A 427 -33.91 20.86 -16.94
CA ARG A 427 -34.88 19.98 -16.26
C ARG A 427 -34.23 18.79 -15.56
N LEU A 428 -33.14 18.24 -16.09
CA LEU A 428 -32.48 17.07 -15.51
C LEU A 428 -31.54 17.42 -14.34
N SER A 429 -30.90 18.60 -14.35
CA SER A 429 -30.17 19.07 -13.16
C SER A 429 -31.11 19.52 -12.04
N ASN A 430 -32.25 20.12 -12.37
CA ASN A 430 -33.20 20.59 -11.38
C ASN A 430 -34.04 19.47 -10.74
N GLN A 431 -34.22 18.30 -11.36
CA GLN A 431 -34.95 17.20 -10.70
C GLN A 431 -34.14 16.52 -9.58
N GLU A 432 -32.83 16.33 -9.75
CA GLU A 432 -31.97 15.82 -8.66
C GLU A 432 -31.59 16.91 -7.63
N ILE A 433 -31.63 18.20 -8.02
CA ILE A 433 -31.43 19.33 -7.11
C ILE A 433 -32.72 19.69 -6.34
N ALA A 434 -33.91 19.39 -6.89
CA ALA A 434 -35.20 19.70 -6.24
C ALA A 434 -35.65 18.65 -5.20
N GLU A 435 -35.12 17.43 -5.21
CA GLU A 435 -35.43 16.42 -4.17
C GLU A 435 -34.78 16.76 -2.81
N GLY A 436 -33.81 17.67 -2.79
CA GLY A 436 -33.34 18.35 -1.60
C GLY A 436 -33.98 19.72 -1.46
N SER A 437 -35.22 19.78 -0.96
CA SER A 437 -35.80 21.03 -0.45
C SER A 437 -34.72 21.83 0.31
N MET A 438 -34.67 23.16 0.16
CA MET A 438 -33.78 24.01 0.98
C MET A 438 -33.97 23.79 2.50
N LEU A 439 -35.07 23.13 2.90
CA LEU A 439 -35.39 22.71 4.27
C LEU A 439 -34.88 21.31 4.65
N THR A 440 -34.28 20.54 3.74
CA THR A 440 -33.78 19.16 3.99
C THR A 440 -32.26 19.02 3.90
N ASP A 441 -31.49 20.02 3.43
CA ASP A 441 -30.02 19.96 3.49
C ASP A 441 -29.54 19.93 4.96
N PRO A 442 -28.87 18.84 5.42
CA PRO A 442 -28.35 18.72 6.78
C PRO A 442 -27.15 19.64 7.06
N ASN A 443 -26.63 20.33 6.03
CA ASN A 443 -25.49 21.24 6.09
C ASN A 443 -25.86 22.69 5.73
N ARG A 444 -27.16 23.04 5.78
CA ARG A 444 -27.57 24.45 5.70
C ARG A 444 -27.09 25.23 6.92
N PRO A 445 -26.83 26.55 6.82
CA PRO A 445 -26.23 27.32 7.90
C PRO A 445 -26.97 27.24 9.25
N THR A 446 -28.30 27.19 9.24
CA THR A 446 -29.08 27.05 10.48
C THR A 446 -28.90 25.68 11.13
N LYS A 447 -28.81 24.59 10.35
CA LYS A 447 -28.53 23.25 10.88
C LYS A 447 -27.09 23.10 11.34
N LEU A 448 -26.15 23.79 10.69
CA LEU A 448 -24.77 23.85 11.16
C LEU A 448 -24.67 24.64 12.47
N ALA A 449 -25.46 25.70 12.62
CA ALA A 449 -25.54 26.46 13.86
C ALA A 449 -26.17 25.63 15.00
N GLU A 450 -27.24 24.87 14.73
CA GLU A 450 -27.78 23.90 15.69
C GLU A 450 -26.72 22.86 16.11
N LYS A 451 -26.02 22.24 15.15
CA LYS A 451 -24.92 21.29 15.45
C LYS A 451 -23.77 21.91 16.23
N PHE A 452 -23.49 23.19 15.99
CA PHE A 452 -22.47 23.94 16.73
C PHE A 452 -22.91 24.18 18.19
N ASP A 453 -24.20 24.40 18.41
CA ASP A 453 -24.79 24.44 19.76
C ASP A 453 -24.75 23.08 20.44
N ASP A 454 -25.13 22.03 19.71
CA ASP A 454 -25.10 20.64 20.20
C ASP A 454 -23.68 20.25 20.62
N LEU A 455 -22.66 20.68 19.86
CA LEU A 455 -21.25 20.45 20.20
C LEU A 455 -20.85 21.09 21.54
N PHE A 456 -21.42 22.25 21.88
CA PHE A 456 -21.20 22.90 23.18
C PHE A 456 -21.90 22.14 24.31
N HIS A 457 -23.16 21.76 24.12
CA HIS A 457 -23.96 21.07 25.15
C HIS A 457 -23.70 19.56 25.25
N GLY A 458 -23.00 18.98 24.29
CA GLY A 458 -22.60 17.56 24.27
C GLY A 458 -21.11 17.40 24.58
N GLU A 459 -20.30 17.29 23.53
CA GLU A 459 -18.91 16.86 23.62
C GLU A 459 -18.03 17.87 24.39
N TRP A 460 -18.34 19.17 24.32
CA TRP A 460 -17.63 20.17 25.12
C TRP A 460 -17.92 20.01 26.62
N GLU A 461 -19.18 19.84 27.04
CA GLU A 461 -19.54 19.63 28.46
C GLU A 461 -18.95 18.32 29.01
N GLU A 462 -18.95 17.26 28.18
CA GLU A 462 -18.30 15.98 28.51
C GLU A 462 -16.77 16.12 28.65
N CYS A 463 -16.08 16.81 27.72
CA CYS A 463 -14.64 17.02 27.87
C CYS A 463 -14.33 17.97 29.03
N TYR A 464 -15.13 19.03 29.24
CA TYR A 464 -15.00 19.93 30.40
C TYR A 464 -15.03 19.13 31.70
N THR A 465 -16.03 18.26 31.87
CA THR A 465 -16.16 17.40 33.05
C THR A 465 -14.97 16.45 33.21
N SER A 466 -14.47 15.90 32.11
CA SER A 466 -13.31 15.00 32.11
C SER A 466 -12.02 15.72 32.50
N LEU A 467 -11.80 16.94 32.00
CA LEU A 467 -10.65 17.77 32.36
C LEU A 467 -10.69 18.20 33.84
N GLN A 468 -11.87 18.49 34.39
CA GLN A 468 -12.03 18.79 35.82
C GLN A 468 -11.67 17.58 36.70
N LYS A 469 -12.08 16.38 36.29
CA LYS A 469 -11.73 15.12 36.98
C LYS A 469 -10.22 14.82 36.93
N ASP A 470 -9.54 15.27 35.87
CA ASP A 470 -8.08 15.21 35.71
C ASP A 470 -7.34 16.28 36.55
N GLY A 471 -8.06 17.07 37.36
CA GLY A 471 -7.50 18.05 38.28
C GLY A 471 -7.29 19.44 37.72
N ASN A 472 -7.85 19.76 36.54
CA ASN A 472 -7.82 21.12 36.00
C ASN A 472 -8.92 21.97 36.66
N ASP A 473 -8.63 23.24 36.97
CA ASP A 473 -9.64 24.21 37.42
C ASP A 473 -10.52 24.72 36.26
N GLU A 474 -11.63 25.41 36.58
CA GLU A 474 -12.61 25.91 35.59
C GLU A 474 -11.95 26.74 34.48
N ILE A 475 -11.10 27.68 34.85
CA ILE A 475 -10.44 28.61 33.91
C ILE A 475 -9.52 27.82 32.97
N ARG A 476 -8.72 26.90 33.53
CA ARG A 476 -7.81 26.06 32.76
C ARG A 476 -8.55 25.13 31.81
N SER A 477 -9.63 24.48 32.26
CA SER A 477 -10.45 23.63 31.40
C SER A 477 -11.07 24.41 30.24
N VAL A 478 -11.68 25.57 30.52
CA VAL A 478 -12.27 26.42 29.47
C VAL A 478 -11.22 26.89 28.48
N ASN A 479 -10.05 27.33 28.96
CA ASN A 479 -8.95 27.77 28.10
C ASN A 479 -8.43 26.65 27.20
N ILE A 480 -8.33 25.41 27.70
CA ILE A 480 -7.94 24.24 26.89
C ILE A 480 -8.97 24.02 25.77
N LEU A 481 -10.26 23.96 26.10
CA LEU A 481 -11.32 23.68 25.12
C LEU A 481 -11.45 24.80 24.07
N SER A 482 -11.36 26.06 24.51
CA SER A 482 -11.32 27.23 23.63
C SER A 482 -10.12 27.19 22.70
N THR A 483 -8.94 26.81 23.21
CA THR A 483 -7.72 26.64 22.41
C THR A 483 -7.89 25.54 21.36
N ILE A 484 -8.46 24.39 21.75
CA ILE A 484 -8.76 23.28 20.84
C ILE A 484 -9.60 23.77 19.66
N LEU A 485 -10.77 24.37 19.92
CA LEU A 485 -11.68 24.78 18.86
C LEU A 485 -11.07 25.86 17.95
N LYS A 486 -10.35 26.83 18.54
CA LYS A 486 -9.69 27.90 17.78
C LYS A 486 -8.59 27.35 16.87
N GLN A 487 -7.76 26.43 17.36
CA GLN A 487 -6.71 25.82 16.54
C GLN A 487 -7.27 24.89 15.47
N ILE A 488 -8.32 24.14 15.77
CA ILE A 488 -9.02 23.32 14.77
C ILE A 488 -9.63 24.17 13.66
N HIS A 489 -10.24 25.32 14.01
CA HIS A 489 -10.75 26.26 13.01
C HIS A 489 -9.61 26.73 12.09
N GLN A 490 -8.49 27.14 12.67
CA GLN A 490 -7.30 27.57 11.91
C GLN A 490 -6.73 26.46 11.03
N ALA A 491 -6.65 25.23 11.56
CA ALA A 491 -6.21 24.05 10.82
C ALA A 491 -7.12 23.80 9.60
N CYS A 492 -8.44 23.86 9.81
CA CYS A 492 -9.42 23.73 8.75
C CYS A 492 -9.31 24.84 7.72
N GLU A 493 -9.17 26.12 8.12
CA GLU A 493 -8.95 27.24 7.19
C GLU A 493 -7.68 27.07 6.35
N HIS A 494 -6.59 26.67 7.00
CA HIS A 494 -5.31 26.40 6.34
C HIS A 494 -5.44 25.27 5.33
N PHE A 495 -5.99 24.13 5.76
CA PHE A 495 -6.25 22.96 4.92
C PHE A 495 -7.10 23.33 3.70
N MET A 496 -8.18 24.07 3.93
CA MET A 496 -9.11 24.48 2.89
C MET A 496 -8.47 25.41 1.86
N THR A 497 -7.64 26.35 2.33
CA THR A 497 -6.89 27.28 1.48
C THR A 497 -5.82 26.53 0.67
N LYS A 498 -5.11 25.59 1.31
CA LYS A 498 -4.11 24.72 0.67
C LYS A 498 -4.73 23.88 -0.43
N GLN A 499 -5.90 23.28 -0.19
CA GLN A 499 -6.65 22.54 -1.22
C GLN A 499 -7.05 23.42 -2.41
N ILE A 500 -7.61 24.62 -2.17
CA ILE A 500 -8.01 25.54 -3.25
C ILE A 500 -6.80 25.98 -4.07
N LYS A 501 -5.71 26.41 -3.43
CA LYS A 501 -4.49 26.85 -4.13
C LYS A 501 -3.86 25.75 -4.97
N ARG A 502 -3.83 24.51 -4.47
CA ARG A 502 -3.35 23.35 -5.24
C ARG A 502 -4.21 23.10 -6.47
N LEU A 503 -5.52 23.22 -6.31
CA LEU A 503 -6.47 23.07 -7.40
C LEU A 503 -6.31 24.18 -8.46
N GLU A 504 -6.18 25.44 -8.04
CA GLU A 504 -5.84 26.58 -8.92
C GLU A 504 -4.53 26.31 -9.69
N SER A 505 -3.50 25.78 -9.02
CA SER A 505 -2.23 25.46 -9.65
C SER A 505 -2.36 24.40 -10.75
N ILE A 506 -3.24 23.41 -10.59
CA ILE A 506 -3.45 22.38 -11.62
C ILE A 506 -4.22 22.92 -12.81
N LEU A 507 -5.28 23.69 -12.54
CA LEU A 507 -6.08 24.31 -13.58
C LEU A 507 -5.26 25.29 -14.42
N THR A 508 -4.29 25.99 -13.82
CA THR A 508 -3.39 26.92 -14.52
C THR A 508 -2.25 26.25 -15.29
N GLN A 509 -1.84 25.02 -14.91
CA GLN A 509 -0.78 24.26 -15.60
C GLN A 509 -1.23 23.71 -16.95
N HIS A 510 -2.53 23.38 -17.11
CA HIS A 510 -3.06 22.74 -18.31
C HIS A 510 -3.63 23.69 -19.38
N GLN A 511 -3.53 25.01 -19.19
CA GLN A 511 -4.11 26.01 -20.10
C GLN A 511 -3.04 26.76 -20.95
N PRO A 512 -3.32 27.07 -22.23
CA PRO A 512 -2.44 27.90 -23.08
C PRO A 512 -2.27 29.32 -22.51
N LYS A 513 -1.08 29.90 -22.71
CA LYS A 513 -0.57 31.08 -21.99
C LYS A 513 -1.46 32.34 -22.02
N ASN A 514 -2.40 32.46 -22.96
CA ASN A 514 -3.12 33.72 -23.21
C ASN A 514 -4.48 33.87 -22.49
N ASN A 515 -4.99 32.86 -21.76
CA ASN A 515 -6.32 32.92 -21.09
C ASN A 515 -6.34 32.49 -19.61
N LYS A 516 -5.18 32.36 -18.94
CA LYS A 516 -5.08 31.71 -17.63
C LYS A 516 -5.86 32.38 -16.49
N THR A 517 -5.87 33.71 -16.41
CA THR A 517 -6.49 34.46 -15.29
C THR A 517 -8.02 34.52 -15.38
N ASN A 518 -8.58 34.62 -16.59
CA ASN A 518 -10.03 34.69 -16.80
C ASN A 518 -10.74 33.33 -16.60
N PHE A 519 -10.05 32.21 -16.83
CA PHE A 519 -10.60 30.88 -16.65
C PHE A 519 -10.70 30.48 -15.16
N VAL A 520 -9.62 30.68 -14.41
CA VAL A 520 -9.57 30.37 -12.97
C VAL A 520 -10.60 31.22 -12.22
N SER A 521 -10.64 32.53 -12.48
CA SER A 521 -11.64 33.42 -11.86
C SER A 521 -13.08 32.98 -12.16
N ARG A 522 -13.38 32.47 -13.36
CA ARG A 522 -14.71 31.91 -13.68
C ARG A 522 -15.02 30.63 -12.91
N ILE A 523 -14.07 29.69 -12.77
CA ILE A 523 -14.29 28.42 -12.02
C ILE A 523 -14.51 28.66 -10.53
N PHE A 524 -13.74 29.56 -9.94
CA PHE A 524 -13.85 29.93 -8.52
C PHE A 524 -14.90 31.01 -8.28
N SER A 525 -15.76 31.28 -9.26
CA SER A 525 -16.94 32.15 -9.15
C SER A 525 -18.21 31.40 -9.55
N GLY A 526 -19.34 31.73 -8.94
CA GLY A 526 -20.65 31.21 -9.36
C GLY A 526 -20.87 29.72 -9.08
N GLU A 527 -21.66 29.06 -9.94
CA GLU A 527 -22.18 27.70 -9.71
C GLU A 527 -21.10 26.61 -9.67
N THR A 528 -20.04 26.74 -10.47
CA THR A 528 -18.95 25.77 -10.47
C THR A 528 -18.31 25.69 -9.09
N PHE A 529 -18.01 26.83 -8.46
CA PHE A 529 -17.47 26.85 -7.10
C PHE A 529 -18.42 26.22 -6.06
N LYS A 530 -19.74 26.35 -6.24
CA LYS A 530 -20.70 25.65 -5.37
C LYS A 530 -20.58 24.13 -5.49
N SER A 531 -20.47 23.61 -6.71
CA SER A 531 -20.25 22.17 -6.95
C SER A 531 -18.94 21.68 -6.33
N ILE A 532 -17.89 22.51 -6.40
CA ILE A 532 -16.60 22.26 -5.77
C ILE A 532 -16.77 22.11 -4.25
N GLN A 533 -17.48 23.03 -3.60
CA GLN A 533 -17.72 22.98 -2.16
C GLN A 533 -18.59 21.79 -1.76
N LEU A 534 -19.64 21.45 -2.54
CA LEU A 534 -20.48 20.28 -2.29
C LEU A 534 -19.68 18.97 -2.36
N LEU A 535 -18.76 18.84 -3.31
CA LEU A 535 -17.89 17.67 -3.38
C LEU A 535 -16.95 17.57 -2.17
N ARG A 536 -16.39 18.69 -1.71
CA ARG A 536 -15.53 18.71 -0.52
C ARG A 536 -16.30 18.24 0.70
N ARG A 537 -17.55 18.71 0.86
CA ARG A 537 -18.48 18.27 1.91
C ARG A 537 -18.76 16.77 1.86
N ARG A 538 -19.06 16.22 0.68
CA ARG A 538 -19.33 14.78 0.49
C ARG A 538 -18.12 13.89 0.81
N ASN A 539 -16.91 14.42 0.68
CA ASN A 539 -15.68 13.68 0.88
C ASN A 539 -14.99 13.98 2.21
N VAL A 540 -15.60 14.72 3.14
CA VAL A 540 -14.96 15.11 4.41
C VAL A 540 -14.38 13.91 5.18
N GLN A 541 -15.09 12.77 5.18
CA GLN A 541 -14.66 11.54 5.83
C GLN A 541 -13.29 11.05 5.34
N LYS A 542 -12.93 11.32 4.09
CA LYS A 542 -11.62 10.97 3.51
C LYS A 542 -10.50 11.91 3.97
N TYR A 543 -10.83 13.11 4.44
CA TYR A 543 -9.87 14.12 4.90
C TYR A 543 -9.77 14.19 6.43
N LEU A 544 -10.68 13.53 7.16
CA LEU A 544 -10.74 13.66 8.62
C LEU A 544 -9.44 13.26 9.30
N SER A 545 -8.78 12.19 8.86
CA SER A 545 -7.50 11.77 9.42
C SER A 545 -6.42 12.83 9.18
N GLU A 546 -6.32 13.40 7.97
CA GLU A 546 -5.35 14.45 7.64
C GLU A 546 -5.55 15.68 8.52
N ILE A 547 -6.80 16.19 8.58
CA ILE A 547 -7.13 17.38 9.36
C ILE A 547 -6.94 17.12 10.86
N TYR A 548 -7.22 15.91 11.33
CA TYR A 548 -7.00 15.51 12.71
C TYR A 548 -5.51 15.52 13.08
N GLU A 549 -4.66 14.91 12.26
CA GLU A 549 -3.21 14.92 12.49
C GLU A 549 -2.65 16.35 12.47
N ASP A 550 -3.02 17.17 11.47
CA ASP A 550 -2.63 18.58 11.41
C ASP A 550 -3.08 19.36 12.66
N SER A 551 -4.32 19.11 13.12
CA SER A 551 -4.85 19.75 14.33
C SER A 551 -4.09 19.31 15.59
N VAL A 552 -3.79 18.01 15.73
CA VAL A 552 -3.03 17.46 16.86
C VAL A 552 -1.60 17.99 16.88
N CYS A 553 -0.96 18.12 15.71
CA CYS A 553 0.35 18.74 15.58
C CYS A 553 0.33 20.19 16.08
N LEU A 554 -0.64 21.01 15.64
CA LEU A 554 -0.80 22.40 16.11
C LEU A 554 -1.04 22.49 17.63
N LEU A 555 -1.83 21.56 18.19
CA LEU A 555 -2.10 21.47 19.62
C LEU A 555 -0.85 21.15 20.45
N ARG A 556 0.05 20.33 19.90
CA ARG A 556 1.34 19.98 20.51
C ARG A 556 2.39 21.08 20.36
N GLU A 557 2.58 21.59 19.15
CA GLU A 557 3.60 22.59 18.82
C GLU A 557 3.37 23.93 19.52
N GLY A 558 2.11 24.28 19.78
CA GLY A 558 1.77 25.43 20.61
C GLY A 558 2.12 25.29 22.10
N GLY A 559 2.59 24.11 22.55
CA GLY A 559 2.89 23.82 23.96
C GLY A 559 1.65 23.75 24.85
N ASN A 560 0.46 23.65 24.26
CA ASN A 560 -0.79 23.91 24.96
C ASN A 560 -1.43 22.67 25.59
N LEU A 561 -1.20 21.47 25.04
CA LEU A 561 -1.81 20.24 25.53
C LEU A 561 -0.81 19.08 25.63
N SER A 562 -0.92 18.30 26.70
CA SER A 562 -0.25 17.00 26.87
C SER A 562 -0.98 15.89 26.10
N ASP A 563 -0.30 14.77 25.83
CA ASP A 563 -0.90 13.61 25.17
C ASP A 563 -2.13 13.05 25.93
N ASN A 564 -2.12 13.13 27.27
CA ASN A 564 -3.27 12.74 28.08
C ASN A 564 -4.48 13.65 27.80
N GLN A 565 -4.28 14.97 27.73
CA GLN A 565 -5.35 15.92 27.45
C GLN A 565 -5.88 15.78 26.02
N ILE A 566 -5.01 15.52 25.04
CA ILE A 566 -5.42 15.22 23.66
C ILE A 566 -6.32 13.98 23.64
N LYS A 567 -5.92 12.92 24.34
CA LYS A 567 -6.72 11.69 24.46
C LYS A 567 -8.05 11.92 25.15
N LEU A 568 -8.07 12.71 26.24
CA LEU A 568 -9.31 13.03 26.96
C LEU A 568 -10.30 13.83 26.09
N CYS A 569 -9.81 14.71 25.22
CA CYS A 569 -10.66 15.50 24.32
C CYS A 569 -10.76 14.94 22.89
N GLU A 570 -10.39 13.68 22.62
CA GLU A 570 -10.37 13.13 21.26
C GLU A 570 -11.72 13.26 20.54
N THR A 571 -12.83 12.89 21.21
CA THR A 571 -14.17 13.00 20.64
C THR A 571 -14.52 14.45 20.30
N TYR A 572 -14.26 15.37 21.23
CA TYR A 572 -14.49 16.80 21.05
C TYR A 572 -13.66 17.38 19.89
N ILE A 573 -12.39 16.97 19.76
CA ILE A 573 -11.51 17.35 18.65
C ILE A 573 -12.11 16.90 17.30
N ARG A 574 -12.52 15.63 17.21
CA ARG A 574 -13.09 15.07 15.96
C ARG A 574 -14.39 15.78 15.54
N GLN A 575 -15.29 16.05 16.48
CA GLN A 575 -16.54 16.75 16.19
C GLN A 575 -16.34 18.23 15.89
N SER A 576 -15.36 18.87 16.54
CA SER A 576 -14.94 20.24 16.21
C SER A 576 -14.40 20.34 14.79
N ILE A 577 -13.61 19.35 14.33
CA ILE A 577 -13.09 19.31 12.95
C ILE A 577 -14.24 19.24 11.95
N LEU A 578 -15.20 18.33 12.18
CA LEU A 578 -16.37 18.19 11.30
C LEU A 578 -17.17 19.49 11.22
N SER A 579 -17.48 20.09 12.37
CA SER A 579 -18.25 21.32 12.46
C SER A 579 -17.53 22.47 11.75
N CYS A 580 -16.26 22.71 12.06
CA CYS A 580 -15.44 23.75 11.41
C CYS A 580 -15.34 23.54 9.89
N PHE A 581 -15.12 22.30 9.44
CA PHE A 581 -15.03 22.00 8.01
C PHE A 581 -16.33 22.31 7.26
N TYR A 582 -17.49 21.92 7.82
CA TYR A 582 -18.78 22.21 7.19
C TYR A 582 -19.12 23.70 7.16
N MET A 583 -18.79 24.42 8.25
CA MET A 583 -18.95 25.87 8.34
C MET A 583 -18.12 26.62 7.29
N LEU A 584 -16.86 26.18 7.09
CA LEU A 584 -15.91 26.80 6.15
C LEU A 584 -16.13 26.40 4.68
N THR A 585 -16.80 25.27 4.42
CA THR A 585 -17.21 24.85 3.06
C THR A 585 -18.53 25.48 2.61
N SER A 586 -19.17 26.31 3.44
CA SER A 586 -20.36 27.07 3.03
C SER A 586 -20.05 28.04 1.90
N GLU A 587 -21.06 28.38 1.09
CA GLU A 587 -20.92 29.33 -0.03
C GLU A 587 -20.29 30.66 0.43
N LYS A 588 -20.72 31.12 1.62
CA LYS A 588 -19.98 32.09 2.42
C LYS A 588 -19.52 31.39 3.70
N PRO A 589 -18.21 31.37 4.00
CA PRO A 589 -17.72 30.80 5.26
C PRO A 589 -18.39 31.48 6.45
N MET A 590 -18.92 30.68 7.36
CA MET A 590 -19.48 31.18 8.62
C MET A 590 -18.37 31.74 9.49
N HIS A 591 -18.69 32.69 10.37
CA HIS A 591 -17.69 33.41 11.14
C HIS A 591 -17.89 33.20 12.64
N MET A 592 -16.87 32.63 13.30
CA MET A 592 -16.79 32.58 14.75
C MET A 592 -16.09 33.83 15.29
N LYS A 593 -16.77 34.59 16.14
CA LYS A 593 -16.24 35.81 16.75
C LYS A 593 -15.65 35.51 18.13
N TRP A 594 -14.34 35.70 18.23
CA TRP A 594 -13.54 35.41 19.42
C TRP A 594 -13.11 36.66 20.21
N THR A 595 -13.50 37.86 19.77
CA THR A 595 -12.93 39.13 20.24
C THR A 595 -13.74 39.77 21.37
N PHE A 596 -14.15 38.98 22.36
CA PHE A 596 -14.76 39.49 23.59
C PHE A 596 -13.71 39.41 24.69
N HIS A 597 -13.25 40.57 25.14
CA HIS A 597 -12.13 40.72 26.07
C HIS A 597 -12.61 40.92 27.50
N GLN A 598 -11.73 40.60 28.44
CA GLN A 598 -11.97 40.86 29.86
C GLN A 598 -12.28 42.35 30.09
N GLY A 599 -13.41 42.65 30.73
CA GLY A 599 -13.92 43.99 31.00
C GLY A 599 -14.95 44.50 29.99
N ASP A 600 -15.16 43.83 28.85
CA ASP A 600 -16.16 44.22 27.86
C ASP A 600 -17.58 44.12 28.44
N VAL A 601 -18.46 45.06 28.10
CA VAL A 601 -19.88 45.00 28.52
C VAL A 601 -20.58 43.84 27.79
N ILE A 602 -21.30 43.02 28.54
CA ILE A 602 -22.04 41.88 28.01
C ILE A 602 -23.29 42.38 27.28
N ASP A 603 -23.28 42.28 25.96
CA ASP A 603 -24.46 42.48 25.13
C ASP A 603 -25.30 41.20 25.10
N SER A 604 -26.42 41.19 25.82
CA SER A 604 -27.35 40.04 25.92
C SER A 604 -27.95 39.59 24.58
N LEU A 605 -27.86 40.42 23.53
CA LEU A 605 -28.27 40.04 22.18
C LEU A 605 -27.26 39.10 21.50
N ILE A 606 -25.99 39.15 21.92
CA ILE A 606 -24.87 38.43 21.29
C ILE A 606 -24.27 37.38 22.23
N LEU A 607 -24.35 37.61 23.53
CA LEU A 607 -23.68 36.82 24.56
C LEU A 607 -24.65 36.33 25.63
N GLU A 608 -24.37 35.15 26.17
CA GLU A 608 -25.04 34.56 27.32
C GLU A 608 -24.06 34.23 28.44
N ASN A 609 -24.59 34.25 29.67
CA ASN A 609 -23.81 34.03 30.88
C ASN A 609 -23.60 32.53 31.14
N PHE A 610 -22.34 32.12 31.26
CA PHE A 610 -21.95 30.79 31.67
C PHE A 610 -21.86 30.69 33.20
N LYS A 611 -22.86 30.07 33.84
CA LYS A 611 -22.94 29.77 35.29
C LYS A 611 -22.95 30.95 36.26
N SER A 612 -22.64 32.18 35.85
CA SER A 612 -22.65 33.35 36.73
C SER A 612 -23.22 34.59 36.05
N GLU A 613 -23.99 35.37 36.79
CA GLU A 613 -24.52 36.66 36.34
C GLU A 613 -23.51 37.78 36.57
N GLY A 614 -23.57 38.80 35.73
CA GLY A 614 -22.76 40.02 35.80
C GLY A 614 -22.93 40.84 34.52
N THR A 615 -22.33 42.04 34.47
CA THR A 615 -22.48 42.98 33.34
C THR A 615 -21.24 43.06 32.45
N CYS A 616 -20.11 42.52 32.89
CA CYS A 616 -18.84 42.57 32.18
C CYS A 616 -18.24 41.18 32.00
N VAL A 617 -17.59 40.95 30.86
CA VAL A 617 -16.91 39.70 30.51
C VAL A 617 -15.69 39.51 31.43
N ASP A 618 -15.56 38.35 32.04
CA ASP A 618 -14.31 37.90 32.66
C ASP A 618 -13.46 37.14 31.64
N PHE A 619 -14.00 36.05 31.09
CA PHE A 619 -13.39 35.31 29.99
C PHE A 619 -14.43 34.67 29.07
N MET A 620 -14.02 34.42 27.82
CA MET A 620 -14.84 33.74 26.82
C MET A 620 -14.85 32.23 27.04
N VAL A 621 -16.04 31.64 26.99
CA VAL A 621 -16.25 30.19 27.10
C VAL A 621 -16.51 29.59 25.72
N TRP A 622 -17.34 30.24 24.91
CA TRP A 622 -17.75 29.78 23.58
C TRP A 622 -17.94 30.98 22.64
N PRO A 623 -17.47 30.92 21.38
CA PRO A 623 -17.56 32.07 20.47
C PRO A 623 -19.00 32.25 19.96
N ALA A 624 -19.35 33.50 19.63
CA ALA A 624 -20.58 33.79 18.90
C ALA A 624 -20.42 33.37 17.42
N LEU A 625 -21.46 32.78 16.84
CA LEU A 625 -21.44 32.29 15.46
C LEU A 625 -22.32 33.14 14.56
N TYR A 626 -21.75 33.64 13.48
CA TYR A 626 -22.41 34.45 12.47
C TYR A 626 -22.48 33.71 11.13
N LEU A 627 -23.51 34.02 10.34
CA LEU A 627 -23.72 33.40 9.02
C LEU A 627 -22.54 33.61 8.06
N PHE A 628 -21.88 34.76 8.16
CA PHE A 628 -20.59 35.11 7.55
C PHE A 628 -20.02 36.33 8.30
N TYR A 629 -18.82 36.78 7.95
CA TYR A 629 -18.21 37.97 8.56
C TYR A 629 -19.11 39.21 8.38
N ASP A 630 -19.46 39.90 9.46
CA ASP A 630 -20.46 40.98 9.51
C ASP A 630 -21.89 40.57 9.07
N GLY A 631 -22.20 39.27 9.09
CA GLY A 631 -23.53 38.72 8.81
C GLY A 631 -24.48 38.72 10.01
N PRO A 632 -25.70 38.17 9.87
CA PRO A 632 -26.60 37.95 11.00
C PRO A 632 -26.04 36.92 11.98
N LEU A 633 -26.32 37.13 13.27
CA LEU A 633 -26.03 36.18 14.35
C LEU A 633 -26.88 34.92 14.17
N LEU A 634 -26.26 33.76 14.32
CA LEU A 634 -26.92 32.46 14.28
C LEU A 634 -26.99 31.84 15.68
N ASN A 635 -25.86 31.78 16.39
CA ASN A 635 -25.80 31.38 17.80
C ASN A 635 -25.06 32.43 18.62
N LYS A 636 -25.55 32.66 19.83
CA LYS A 636 -24.86 33.50 20.81
C LYS A 636 -23.59 32.83 21.33
N GLY A 637 -22.64 33.65 21.77
CA GLY A 637 -21.46 33.16 22.48
C GLY A 637 -21.76 33.00 23.97
N PHE A 638 -20.94 32.21 24.65
CA PHE A 638 -20.99 32.07 26.11
C PHE A 638 -19.77 32.73 26.75
N VAL A 639 -20.00 33.51 27.81
CA VAL A 639 -18.96 34.19 28.59
C VAL A 639 -19.15 33.96 30.08
N LYS A 640 -18.05 33.89 30.82
CA LYS A 640 -18.11 34.00 32.28
C LYS A 640 -18.20 35.49 32.63
N ALA A 641 -19.19 35.89 33.41
CA ALA A 641 -19.29 37.26 33.87
C ALA A 641 -18.39 37.51 35.10
N MET A 642 -17.81 38.70 35.19
CA MET A 642 -17.15 39.19 36.40
C MET A 642 -18.16 39.31 37.54
N LYS A 643 -17.78 38.85 38.72
CA LYS A 643 -18.58 39.00 39.95
C LYS A 643 -18.55 40.41 40.50
#